data_AF-A0A285JRU8-F1
#
_entry.id   AF-A0A285JRU8-F1
#
_cell.length_a   1.000
_cell.length_b   1.000
_cell.length_c   1.000
_cell.angle_alpha   90.00
_cell.angle_beta   90.00
_cell.angle_gamma   90.00
#
_symmetry.space_group_name_H-M   'P 1'
#
loop_
_entity.id
_entity.type
_entity.pdbx_description
1 polymer ?
#
loop_
_entity_poly.entity_id
_entity_poly.type
_entity_poly.pdbx_seq_one_letter_code
_entity_poly.pdbx_strand_id
1 'polypeptide(L)'
;MKREFTLTAISLLIGTMLSSSALAQPQAIGTSAADLDLSNYRHFVIYPHLEKALRAQKQNDEQTALKEFRHIHDRAPDSVPLTLYLAEALRHFGHDDQARQLLKEQLAKHPRDTRLLGQLAAIPRKTTPVTNVEQLLAQQKACDAAPTVECRSETGQNALRLKQLSIARAQLADPVLSHTGEGLALENGVLQRAIYDKNWAMADDLFERKSDRKTLNATEKKQWFEVLLAGQMDARLETLQARGLFLRPDYQLAWAGSLATRNDNAALGRYLAGHQPKFESAEQEQGWLYLISRTRAPEQALKQYQPQFAANQRYMAGTAFPAALKAKDYATARHILNQVPADEMLAERYALSTATHNDAERLKLSRQMYQRSPHSLALLDQLSWQLIQNGKSREATTLLLSRYPFAGAAQETEKLMQRLAGLLNRYPDAATPAQMAKLRAPLATANLRLLQSQLAGADCQATRQLLGDMSAHYNAEAWSRLANCYRPDLPGLALYADQQAAQRQPDIYQHRAVAYQAYAVEDYATAMRAWKSVPVAQMSDEDVMAAANTAQAAGDSVARDSWIDEAQKRGLDNSESWLWLHAKRYLPAQPELALADLNRAIEAGPTVRALTSRASLYREQKRTPEAIADLRQALLIEPDNAATQAALGYALWSNRQYALSRDALEKALKATPDDPQLIRQLMYANERLGNIPQTQLYARQVVDELDAEAEVAPLTPKQNQERFDVRRLHEDIGRRWTFNFDSSIGLRSGARSASSSQVGGAAPGQSYRSYGQLEAEYRIGRNMLVNGDMLSVYSRLFADTGDSGVMLPVKNPMLGTGLRWKPLHDYTLFFAVEEQFALDHHHGETDTMLRASASFLNNGRFSDEWHPNGRGWFAQNLYLDAAQYVRQDNQAWTADYRASWHQKVARNQTIEPYAHVQANGYRDKETQANQLGGIGVRWNIWTGESQYNAWPHKVSLGLEYQRTFKAINQEGGDRNNAFFTVGVHW
;
A
#
# COMPACT_ATOMS: atom_id res chain seq x y z
N MET A 1 -29.71 22.44 18.06
CA MET A 1 -30.88 21.53 17.92
C MET A 1 -30.49 20.40 16.96
N LYS A 2 -30.84 19.14 17.24
CA LYS A 2 -30.42 17.92 16.51
C LYS A 2 -28.89 17.61 16.57
N ARG A 3 -28.48 16.47 15.99
CA ARG A 3 -27.28 15.64 16.27
C ARG A 3 -26.66 15.08 14.96
N GLU A 4 -25.63 14.22 15.11
CA GLU A 4 -25.11 13.17 14.20
C GLU A 4 -24.03 13.67 13.19
N PHE A 5 -23.03 12.89 12.72
CA PHE A 5 -22.91 11.43 12.54
C PHE A 5 -21.51 10.79 12.88
N THR A 6 -21.54 9.55 13.37
CA THR A 6 -20.58 8.37 13.30
C THR A 6 -19.06 8.46 13.09
N LEU A 7 -18.34 7.48 13.69
CA LEU A 7 -17.27 6.68 13.02
C LEU A 7 -17.00 5.29 13.70
N THR A 8 -17.30 4.20 12.95
CA THR A 8 -16.72 2.81 12.95
C THR A 8 -16.49 1.95 14.22
N ALA A 9 -16.21 0.64 14.05
CA ALA A 9 -16.14 -0.42 15.09
C ALA A 9 -15.35 -1.69 14.65
N ILE A 10 -15.16 -2.69 15.57
CA ILE A 10 -14.73 -4.11 15.35
C ILE A 10 -13.23 -4.30 15.00
N SER A 11 -12.39 -5.23 15.52
CA SER A 11 -12.36 -6.23 16.65
C SER A 11 -10.86 -6.49 17.05
N LEU A 12 -10.25 -7.59 17.56
CA LEU A 12 -10.53 -9.02 17.86
C LEU A 12 -9.42 -9.56 18.84
N LEU A 13 -9.69 -9.96 20.09
CA LEU A 13 -9.93 -11.33 20.65
C LEU A 13 -8.73 -12.34 20.68
N ILE A 14 -8.28 -12.71 21.91
CA ILE A 14 -7.61 -13.95 22.43
C ILE A 14 -7.56 -13.73 23.97
N GLY A 15 -7.75 -14.64 24.94
CA GLY A 15 -7.79 -16.10 25.10
C GLY A 15 -7.10 -16.43 26.45
N THR A 16 -7.38 -17.47 27.26
CA THR A 16 -8.37 -18.59 27.26
C THR A 16 -9.11 -18.60 28.63
N MET A 17 -9.40 -19.64 29.46
CA MET A 17 -9.22 -21.12 29.53
C MET A 17 -10.18 -21.73 30.61
N LEU A 18 -10.27 -23.07 30.71
CA LEU A 18 -10.84 -23.92 31.81
C LEU A 18 -12.30 -23.63 32.28
N SER A 19 -13.34 -24.45 32.09
CA SER A 19 -13.56 -25.91 32.31
C SER A 19 -13.47 -26.34 33.79
N SER A 20 -14.42 -27.09 34.39
CA SER A 20 -15.71 -27.62 33.92
C SER A 20 -16.54 -28.18 35.07
N SER A 21 -17.86 -27.99 35.09
CA SER A 21 -18.78 -28.70 36.01
C SER A 21 -20.17 -28.82 35.41
N ALA A 22 -20.57 -30.04 35.03
CA ALA A 22 -21.93 -30.33 34.59
C ALA A 22 -22.82 -30.64 35.80
N LEU A 23 -23.38 -29.60 36.41
CA LEU A 23 -24.55 -29.74 37.27
C LEU A 23 -25.81 -29.56 36.41
N ALA A 24 -26.85 -30.35 36.72
CA ALA A 24 -28.06 -30.40 35.90
C ALA A 24 -28.69 -29.01 35.76
N GLN A 25 -28.99 -28.61 34.52
CA GLN A 25 -29.86 -27.47 34.28
C GLN A 25 -31.19 -27.72 34.99
N PRO A 26 -31.66 -26.83 35.88
CA PRO A 26 -33.07 -26.81 36.24
C PRO A 26 -33.83 -26.67 34.92
N GLN A 27 -34.88 -27.49 34.70
CA GLN A 27 -35.78 -27.27 33.58
C GLN A 27 -36.26 -25.83 33.68
N ALA A 28 -35.95 -25.02 32.66
CA ALA A 28 -36.22 -23.60 32.71
C ALA A 28 -37.73 -23.40 32.75
N ILE A 29 -38.26 -23.15 33.96
CA ILE A 29 -39.64 -22.76 34.17
C ILE A 29 -39.84 -21.52 33.30
N GLY A 30 -40.80 -21.59 32.37
CA GLY A 30 -41.06 -20.49 31.47
C GLY A 30 -41.68 -19.32 32.23
N THR A 31 -41.44 -18.10 31.73
CA THR A 31 -42.00 -16.89 32.33
C THR A 31 -43.29 -16.44 31.63
N SER A 32 -43.92 -17.29 30.78
CA SER A 32 -45.19 -16.97 30.14
C SER A 32 -46.40 -17.20 31.07
N ALA A 33 -47.58 -16.72 30.64
CA ALA A 33 -48.82 -16.91 31.39
C ALA A 33 -49.15 -18.40 31.61
N ALA A 34 -48.95 -19.23 30.57
CA ALA A 34 -49.23 -20.67 30.63
C ALA A 34 -48.21 -21.42 31.50
N ASP A 35 -46.92 -21.11 31.38
CA ASP A 35 -45.85 -21.79 32.14
C ASP A 35 -45.93 -21.56 33.65
N LEU A 36 -46.49 -20.41 34.05
CA LEU A 36 -46.68 -20.01 35.45
C LEU A 36 -48.05 -20.42 36.02
N ASP A 37 -48.92 -21.05 35.21
CA ASP A 37 -50.32 -21.36 35.54
C ASP A 37 -51.13 -20.11 35.94
N LEU A 38 -51.06 -19.06 35.11
CA LEU A 38 -51.69 -17.76 35.34
C LEU A 38 -52.57 -17.34 34.15
N SER A 39 -53.72 -16.73 34.45
CA SER A 39 -54.47 -15.95 33.44
C SER A 39 -53.64 -14.76 32.94
N ASN A 40 -53.78 -14.38 31.67
CA ASN A 40 -53.05 -13.26 31.04
C ASN A 40 -53.06 -11.95 31.86
N TYR A 41 -54.15 -11.64 32.56
CA TYR A 41 -54.22 -10.45 33.44
C TYR A 41 -53.35 -10.60 34.70
N ARG A 42 -53.42 -11.74 35.40
CA ARG A 42 -52.52 -12.03 36.54
C ARG A 42 -51.06 -12.07 36.09
N HIS A 43 -50.79 -12.65 34.92
CA HIS A 43 -49.46 -12.65 34.31
C HIS A 43 -48.94 -11.23 34.07
N PHE A 44 -49.71 -10.35 33.45
CA PHE A 44 -49.35 -8.94 33.23
C PHE A 44 -49.01 -8.21 34.54
N VAL A 45 -49.72 -8.49 35.64
CA VAL A 45 -49.47 -7.89 36.97
C VAL A 45 -48.26 -8.52 37.70
N ILE A 46 -47.97 -9.81 37.47
CA ILE A 46 -46.88 -10.55 38.13
C ILE A 46 -45.55 -10.44 37.39
N TYR A 47 -45.56 -10.42 36.06
CA TYR A 47 -44.36 -10.52 35.22
C TYR A 47 -43.29 -9.46 35.53
N PRO A 48 -43.62 -8.15 35.71
CA PRO A 48 -42.59 -7.15 36.04
C PRO A 48 -41.90 -7.40 37.38
N HIS A 49 -42.62 -7.95 38.37
CA HIS A 49 -42.06 -8.33 39.66
C HIS A 49 -41.23 -9.62 39.56
N LEU A 50 -41.69 -10.62 38.80
CA LEU A 50 -40.94 -11.86 38.55
C LEU A 50 -39.62 -11.59 37.81
N GLU A 51 -39.64 -10.75 36.79
CA GLU A 51 -38.41 -10.36 36.07
C GLU A 51 -37.45 -9.60 37.00
N LYS A 52 -37.96 -8.70 37.84
CA LYS A 52 -37.16 -8.02 38.87
C LYS A 52 -36.56 -9.00 39.89
N ALA A 53 -37.34 -9.97 40.36
CA ALA A 53 -36.91 -11.00 41.31
C ALA A 53 -35.79 -11.87 40.72
N LEU A 54 -35.95 -12.34 39.48
CA LEU A 54 -34.94 -13.13 38.76
C LEU A 54 -33.66 -12.32 38.46
N ARG A 55 -33.78 -11.03 38.11
CA ARG A 55 -32.63 -10.13 37.95
C ARG A 55 -31.89 -9.93 39.29
N ALA A 56 -32.62 -9.68 40.38
CA ALA A 56 -32.05 -9.53 41.72
C ALA A 56 -31.34 -10.80 42.21
N GLN A 57 -31.95 -11.98 42.03
CA GLN A 57 -31.34 -13.27 42.38
C GLN A 57 -30.04 -13.50 41.58
N LYS A 58 -30.04 -13.21 40.28
CA LYS A 58 -28.83 -13.28 39.44
C LYS A 58 -27.75 -12.25 39.82
N GLN A 59 -28.13 -11.17 40.50
CA GLN A 59 -27.23 -10.16 41.07
C GLN A 59 -26.86 -10.43 42.54
N ASN A 60 -27.32 -11.55 43.13
CA ASN A 60 -27.17 -11.90 44.54
C ASN A 60 -27.77 -10.89 45.55
N ASP A 61 -28.71 -10.03 45.13
CA ASP A 61 -29.49 -9.19 46.03
C ASP A 61 -30.61 -10.01 46.68
N GLU A 62 -30.29 -10.64 47.82
CA GLU A 62 -31.23 -11.44 48.62
C GLU A 62 -32.48 -10.65 49.03
N GLN A 63 -32.32 -9.40 49.49
CA GLN A 63 -33.44 -8.63 50.01
C GLN A 63 -34.45 -8.30 48.93
N THR A 64 -34.01 -7.83 47.75
CA THR A 64 -34.91 -7.58 46.63
C THR A 64 -35.46 -8.89 46.06
N ALA A 65 -34.62 -9.92 45.88
CA ALA A 65 -35.07 -11.20 45.32
C ALA A 65 -36.16 -11.85 46.18
N LEU A 66 -35.91 -12.10 47.46
CA LEU A 66 -36.87 -12.76 48.34
C LEU A 66 -38.12 -11.91 48.59
N LYS A 67 -38.00 -10.56 48.59
CA LYS A 67 -39.15 -9.66 48.70
C LYS A 67 -40.07 -9.76 47.48
N GLU A 68 -39.52 -9.67 46.27
CA GLU A 68 -40.31 -9.72 45.04
C GLU A 68 -40.84 -11.15 44.76
N PHE A 69 -40.07 -12.21 45.07
CA PHE A 69 -40.55 -13.60 44.97
C PHE A 69 -41.69 -13.92 45.95
N ARG A 70 -41.63 -13.46 47.20
CA ARG A 70 -42.76 -13.59 48.14
C ARG A 70 -43.97 -12.81 47.63
N HIS A 71 -43.76 -11.56 47.20
CA HIS A 71 -44.84 -10.69 46.71
C HIS A 71 -45.60 -11.23 45.48
N ILE A 72 -44.94 -11.99 44.59
CA ILE A 72 -45.64 -12.68 43.48
C ILE A 72 -46.29 -14.00 43.90
N HIS A 73 -45.69 -14.74 44.85
CA HIS A 73 -46.30 -15.95 45.41
C HIS A 73 -47.58 -15.60 46.19
N ASP A 74 -47.57 -14.55 47.02
CA ASP A 74 -48.75 -14.06 47.77
C ASP A 74 -49.94 -13.70 46.85
N ARG A 75 -49.67 -13.30 45.60
CA ARG A 75 -50.68 -12.98 44.58
C ARG A 75 -51.22 -14.22 43.83
N ALA A 76 -50.56 -15.36 43.92
CA ALA A 76 -50.93 -16.61 43.26
C ALA A 76 -50.37 -17.84 44.02
N PRO A 77 -50.76 -18.07 45.29
CA PRO A 77 -50.09 -19.02 46.19
C PRO A 77 -50.28 -20.50 45.81
N ASP A 78 -51.24 -20.80 44.93
CA ASP A 78 -51.48 -22.15 44.42
C ASP A 78 -50.68 -22.46 43.14
N SER A 79 -50.00 -21.46 42.55
CA SER A 79 -49.09 -21.68 41.41
C SER A 79 -47.84 -22.44 41.86
N VAL A 80 -47.81 -23.75 41.58
CA VAL A 80 -46.62 -24.59 41.78
C VAL A 80 -45.36 -23.99 41.09
N PRO A 81 -45.40 -23.48 39.84
CA PRO A 81 -44.27 -22.78 39.23
C PRO A 81 -43.71 -21.62 40.06
N LEU A 82 -44.56 -20.73 40.60
CA LEU A 82 -44.11 -19.60 41.43
C LEU A 82 -43.56 -20.07 42.79
N THR A 83 -44.14 -21.13 43.36
CA THR A 83 -43.63 -21.75 44.58
C THR A 83 -42.25 -22.37 44.39
N LEU A 84 -42.00 -23.06 43.25
CA LEU A 84 -40.69 -23.62 42.90
C LEU A 84 -39.62 -22.52 42.76
N TYR A 85 -39.97 -21.36 42.19
CA TYR A 85 -39.08 -20.19 42.15
C TYR A 85 -38.75 -19.64 43.53
N LEU A 86 -39.75 -19.43 44.40
CA LEU A 86 -39.51 -18.93 45.76
C LEU A 86 -38.70 -19.95 46.60
N ALA A 87 -38.99 -21.24 46.47
CA ALA A 87 -38.21 -22.30 47.11
C ALA A 87 -36.76 -22.34 46.61
N GLU A 88 -36.53 -22.16 45.30
CA GLU A 88 -35.18 -22.09 44.75
C GLU A 88 -34.43 -20.83 45.19
N ALA A 89 -35.11 -19.68 45.28
CA ALA A 89 -34.51 -18.45 45.80
C ALA A 89 -34.13 -18.59 47.28
N LEU A 90 -35.01 -19.17 48.11
CA LEU A 90 -34.71 -19.49 49.51
C LEU A 90 -33.50 -20.44 49.62
N ARG A 91 -33.45 -21.50 48.82
CA ARG A 91 -32.34 -22.46 48.76
C ARG A 91 -31.03 -21.81 48.31
N HIS A 92 -31.08 -20.95 47.29
CA HIS A 92 -29.94 -20.19 46.74
C HIS A 92 -29.31 -19.26 47.78
N PHE A 93 -30.12 -18.63 48.62
CA PHE A 93 -29.67 -17.79 49.74
C PHE A 93 -29.53 -18.56 51.08
N GLY A 94 -29.53 -19.89 51.06
CA GLY A 94 -29.20 -20.74 52.22
C GLY A 94 -30.31 -20.94 53.26
N HIS A 95 -31.54 -20.49 52.98
CA HIS A 95 -32.72 -20.67 53.85
C HIS A 95 -33.37 -22.05 53.66
N ASP A 96 -32.56 -23.11 53.69
CA ASP A 96 -32.94 -24.50 53.37
C ASP A 96 -34.18 -24.99 54.13
N ASP A 97 -34.32 -24.67 55.42
CA ASP A 97 -35.47 -25.10 56.21
C ASP A 97 -36.77 -24.36 55.85
N GLN A 98 -36.69 -23.08 55.44
CA GLN A 98 -37.85 -22.35 54.90
C GLN A 98 -38.26 -22.91 53.54
N ALA A 99 -37.30 -23.19 52.65
CA ALA A 99 -37.55 -23.83 51.36
C ALA A 99 -38.18 -25.23 51.56
N ARG A 100 -37.69 -26.01 52.53
CA ARG A 100 -38.22 -27.34 52.86
C ARG A 100 -39.62 -27.28 53.45
N GLN A 101 -39.96 -26.25 54.23
CA GLN A 101 -41.31 -26.04 54.74
C GLN A 101 -42.27 -25.66 53.61
N LEU A 102 -41.93 -24.62 52.82
CA LEU A 102 -42.73 -24.16 51.69
C LEU A 102 -43.04 -25.28 50.68
N LEU A 103 -42.03 -26.10 50.34
CA LEU A 103 -42.23 -27.24 49.44
C LEU A 103 -43.12 -28.34 50.04
N LYS A 104 -43.06 -28.59 51.35
CA LYS A 104 -43.98 -29.54 52.02
C LYS A 104 -45.42 -29.01 52.03
N GLU A 105 -45.61 -27.73 52.29
CA GLU A 105 -46.94 -27.10 52.33
C GLU A 105 -47.61 -27.11 50.95
N GLN A 106 -46.86 -26.84 49.88
CA GLN A 106 -47.38 -26.97 48.52
C GLN A 106 -47.53 -28.44 48.07
N LEU A 107 -46.66 -29.34 48.52
CA LEU A 107 -46.81 -30.78 48.25
C LEU A 107 -48.04 -31.36 48.96
N ALA A 108 -48.47 -30.83 50.11
CA ALA A 108 -49.72 -31.22 50.74
C ALA A 108 -50.95 -30.89 49.87
N LYS A 109 -50.90 -29.82 49.07
CA LYS A 109 -51.92 -29.51 48.04
C LYS A 109 -51.75 -30.36 46.78
N HIS A 110 -50.51 -30.62 46.35
CA HIS A 110 -50.17 -31.32 45.10
C HIS A 110 -49.31 -32.59 45.34
N PRO A 111 -49.82 -33.63 46.04
CA PRO A 111 -49.02 -34.73 46.60
C PRO A 111 -48.42 -35.71 45.59
N ARG A 112 -48.54 -35.44 44.28
CA ARG A 112 -47.94 -36.22 43.19
C ARG A 112 -47.10 -35.38 42.23
N ASP A 113 -46.87 -34.10 42.51
CA ASP A 113 -46.01 -33.28 41.65
C ASP A 113 -44.54 -33.68 41.84
N THR A 114 -43.96 -34.27 40.79
CA THR A 114 -42.58 -34.79 40.80
C THR A 114 -41.53 -33.68 40.89
N ARG A 115 -41.86 -32.43 40.55
CA ARG A 115 -40.97 -31.27 40.67
C ARG A 115 -40.84 -30.85 42.13
N LEU A 116 -41.97 -30.76 42.84
CA LEU A 116 -41.99 -30.50 44.29
C LEU A 116 -41.27 -31.62 45.06
N LEU A 117 -41.51 -32.90 44.72
CA LEU A 117 -40.80 -34.03 45.31
C LEU A 117 -39.29 -33.98 45.05
N GLY A 118 -38.88 -33.72 43.80
CA GLY A 118 -37.47 -33.64 43.41
C GLY A 118 -36.73 -32.50 44.10
N GLN A 119 -37.31 -31.29 44.13
CA GLN A 119 -36.69 -30.16 44.81
C GLN A 119 -36.66 -30.35 46.33
N LEU A 120 -37.69 -30.95 46.94
CA LEU A 120 -37.73 -31.27 48.38
C LEU A 120 -36.64 -32.29 48.79
N ALA A 121 -36.34 -33.25 47.92
CA ALA A 121 -35.25 -34.21 48.08
C ALA A 121 -33.87 -33.57 47.90
N ALA A 122 -33.75 -32.53 47.06
CA ALA A 122 -32.50 -31.83 46.78
C ALA A 122 -32.02 -30.90 47.92
N ILE A 123 -32.85 -30.60 48.93
CA ILE A 123 -32.45 -29.75 50.08
C ILE A 123 -31.67 -30.59 51.12
N PRO A 124 -30.37 -30.34 51.37
CA PRO A 124 -29.54 -31.17 52.25
C PRO A 124 -30.07 -31.27 53.68
N ARG A 125 -30.10 -32.47 54.28
CA ARG A 125 -30.41 -32.64 55.72
C ARG A 125 -29.14 -32.58 56.55
N LYS A 126 -29.23 -31.95 57.73
CA LYS A 126 -28.12 -31.77 58.68
C LYS A 126 -27.89 -33.07 59.48
N THR A 127 -27.08 -33.99 58.94
CA THR A 127 -26.62 -35.19 59.66
C THR A 127 -25.49 -34.85 60.63
N THR A 128 -25.50 -35.41 61.84
CA THR A 128 -24.40 -35.26 62.81
C THR A 128 -23.17 -36.03 62.31
N PRO A 129 -22.03 -35.39 61.99
CA PRO A 129 -20.92 -36.08 61.36
C PRO A 129 -20.13 -36.91 62.37
N VAL A 130 -20.21 -38.24 62.25
CA VAL A 130 -19.26 -39.16 62.90
C VAL A 130 -17.88 -38.93 62.27
N THR A 131 -16.89 -38.48 63.04
CA THR A 131 -15.56 -38.06 62.56
C THR A 131 -14.39 -38.84 63.16
N ASN A 132 -14.63 -39.59 64.25
CA ASN A 132 -13.60 -40.42 64.89
C ASN A 132 -14.15 -41.80 65.28
N VAL A 133 -13.25 -42.71 65.68
CA VAL A 133 -13.60 -44.11 66.01
C VAL A 133 -14.44 -44.22 67.29
N GLU A 134 -14.28 -43.30 68.24
CA GLU A 134 -15.09 -43.27 69.47
C GLU A 134 -16.57 -42.96 69.18
N GLN A 135 -16.83 -41.97 68.32
CA GLN A 135 -18.16 -41.64 67.81
C GLN A 135 -18.75 -42.77 66.97
N LEU A 136 -17.93 -43.51 66.22
CA LEU A 136 -18.36 -44.70 65.48
C LEU A 136 -18.78 -45.83 66.43
N LEU A 137 -18.01 -46.08 67.50
CA LEU A 137 -18.35 -47.09 68.50
C LEU A 137 -19.60 -46.68 69.31
N ALA A 138 -19.81 -45.39 69.55
CA ALA A 138 -21.05 -44.86 70.12
C ALA A 138 -22.24 -45.03 69.17
N GLN A 139 -22.08 -44.73 67.86
CA GLN A 139 -23.11 -44.99 66.84
C GLN A 139 -23.44 -46.47 66.77
N GLN A 140 -22.43 -47.34 66.68
CA GLN A 140 -22.60 -48.79 66.64
C GLN A 140 -23.35 -49.29 67.87
N LYS A 141 -22.97 -48.87 69.08
CA LYS A 141 -23.63 -49.27 70.32
C LYS A 141 -25.09 -48.80 70.40
N ALA A 142 -25.40 -47.61 69.89
CA ALA A 142 -26.78 -47.14 69.76
C ALA A 142 -27.56 -47.98 68.72
N CYS A 143 -26.89 -48.39 67.64
CA CYS A 143 -27.45 -49.24 66.60
C CYS A 143 -27.73 -50.68 67.08
N ASP A 144 -26.81 -51.26 67.86
CA ASP A 144 -26.98 -52.60 68.45
C ASP A 144 -28.13 -52.64 69.47
N ALA A 145 -28.52 -51.50 70.05
CA ALA A 145 -29.69 -51.39 70.92
C ALA A 145 -31.03 -51.24 70.17
N ALA A 146 -31.02 -50.79 68.91
CA ALA A 146 -32.21 -50.59 68.08
C ALA A 146 -31.88 -50.76 66.58
N PRO A 147 -31.60 -51.99 66.10
CA PRO A 147 -31.07 -52.21 64.76
C PRO A 147 -32.13 -51.98 63.68
N THR A 148 -31.79 -51.12 62.71
CA THR A 148 -32.53 -50.93 61.44
C THR A 148 -31.56 -51.07 60.26
N VAL A 149 -32.09 -51.25 59.05
CA VAL A 149 -31.29 -51.36 57.81
C VAL A 149 -30.47 -50.08 57.57
N GLU A 150 -31.10 -48.92 57.76
CA GLU A 150 -30.48 -47.60 57.63
C GLU A 150 -29.35 -47.44 58.65
N CYS A 151 -29.62 -47.77 59.91
CA CYS A 151 -28.66 -47.64 60.99
C CYS A 151 -27.44 -48.57 60.80
N ARG A 152 -27.68 -49.85 60.43
CA ARG A 152 -26.64 -50.83 60.10
C ARG A 152 -25.80 -50.37 58.90
N SER A 153 -26.46 -49.83 57.86
CA SER A 153 -25.80 -49.28 56.68
C SER A 153 -24.94 -48.06 57.03
N GLU A 154 -25.48 -47.04 57.70
CA GLU A 154 -24.73 -45.85 58.11
C GLU A 154 -23.53 -46.20 58.99
N THR A 155 -23.70 -47.12 59.95
CA THR A 155 -22.61 -47.61 60.80
C THR A 155 -21.53 -48.30 59.96
N GLY A 156 -21.92 -49.14 58.99
CA GLY A 156 -21.00 -49.80 58.07
C GLY A 156 -20.24 -48.84 57.15
N GLN A 157 -20.93 -47.84 56.59
CA GLN A 157 -20.33 -46.82 55.71
C GLN A 157 -19.42 -45.86 56.50
N ASN A 158 -19.79 -45.49 57.72
CA ASN A 158 -18.92 -44.72 58.62
C ASN A 158 -17.70 -45.54 59.06
N ALA A 159 -17.84 -46.84 59.27
CA ALA A 159 -16.71 -47.74 59.52
C ALA A 159 -15.76 -47.84 58.32
N LEU A 160 -16.26 -47.94 57.09
CA LEU A 160 -15.43 -47.86 55.87
C LEU A 160 -14.70 -46.51 55.78
N ARG A 161 -15.40 -45.39 56.00
CA ARG A 161 -14.81 -44.03 56.00
C ARG A 161 -13.72 -43.84 57.05
N LEU A 162 -13.86 -44.48 58.21
CA LEU A 162 -12.88 -44.48 59.31
C LEU A 162 -11.88 -45.66 59.26
N LYS A 163 -11.82 -46.37 58.13
CA LYS A 163 -10.92 -47.52 57.87
C LYS A 163 -11.07 -48.70 58.83
N GLN A 164 -12.18 -48.78 59.57
CA GLN A 164 -12.49 -49.89 60.48
C GLN A 164 -13.14 -51.04 59.70
N LEU A 165 -12.36 -51.66 58.80
CA LEU A 165 -12.85 -52.68 57.86
C LEU A 165 -13.49 -53.90 58.56
N SER A 166 -13.00 -54.25 59.76
CA SER A 166 -13.60 -55.27 60.63
C SER A 166 -15.01 -54.88 61.11
N ILE A 167 -15.21 -53.63 61.55
CA ILE A 167 -16.52 -53.12 61.99
C ILE A 167 -17.50 -53.03 60.81
N ALA A 168 -17.03 -52.59 59.64
CA ALA A 168 -17.82 -52.57 58.41
C ALA A 168 -18.27 -53.99 58.00
N ARG A 169 -17.34 -54.96 57.99
CA ARG A 169 -17.62 -56.38 57.73
C ARG A 169 -18.54 -56.99 58.78
N ALA A 170 -18.47 -56.57 60.05
CA ALA A 170 -19.33 -57.09 61.11
C ALA A 170 -20.81 -56.75 60.89
N GLN A 171 -21.15 -55.61 60.27
CA GLN A 171 -22.56 -55.29 59.97
C GLN A 171 -23.16 -56.27 58.93
N LEU A 172 -22.34 -56.85 58.05
CA LEU A 172 -22.76 -57.85 57.06
C LEU A 172 -23.07 -59.23 57.67
N ALA A 173 -22.83 -59.42 58.98
CA ALA A 173 -23.32 -60.60 59.69
C ALA A 173 -24.82 -60.51 60.03
N ASP A 174 -25.44 -59.34 59.87
CA ASP A 174 -26.88 -59.14 60.01
C ASP A 174 -27.64 -59.81 58.83
N PRO A 175 -28.50 -60.82 59.08
CA PRO A 175 -29.19 -61.56 58.02
C PRO A 175 -30.17 -60.70 57.20
N VAL A 176 -30.69 -59.62 57.79
CA VAL A 176 -31.61 -58.71 57.11
C VAL A 176 -30.80 -57.79 56.20
N LEU A 177 -29.78 -57.11 56.75
CA LEU A 177 -28.94 -56.19 55.96
C LEU A 177 -28.32 -56.91 54.75
N SER A 178 -27.73 -58.08 54.94
CA SER A 178 -26.98 -58.83 53.91
C SER A 178 -27.78 -59.22 52.65
N HIS A 179 -29.11 -59.09 52.67
CA HIS A 179 -29.99 -59.32 51.52
C HIS A 179 -30.62 -58.04 50.93
N THR A 180 -30.34 -56.87 51.50
CA THR A 180 -30.79 -55.55 50.98
C THR A 180 -29.81 -54.95 49.99
N GLY A 181 -30.26 -53.93 49.23
CA GLY A 181 -29.38 -53.17 48.33
C GLY A 181 -28.26 -52.44 49.09
N GLU A 182 -28.57 -51.97 50.29
CA GLU A 182 -27.65 -51.32 51.24
C GLU A 182 -26.56 -52.29 51.72
N GLY A 183 -26.93 -53.52 52.05
CA GLY A 183 -25.98 -54.57 52.43
C GLY A 183 -25.12 -55.06 51.28
N LEU A 184 -25.67 -55.19 50.07
CA LEU A 184 -24.88 -55.52 48.87
C LEU A 184 -23.92 -54.36 48.49
N ALA A 185 -24.33 -53.11 48.68
CA ALA A 185 -23.46 -51.94 48.53
C ALA A 185 -22.35 -51.92 49.60
N LEU A 186 -22.66 -52.31 50.84
CA LEU A 186 -21.67 -52.43 51.92
C LEU A 186 -20.72 -53.62 51.69
N GLU A 187 -21.19 -54.78 51.20
CA GLU A 187 -20.35 -55.93 50.83
C GLU A 187 -19.38 -55.56 49.71
N ASN A 188 -19.87 -54.87 48.67
CA ASN A 188 -19.01 -54.34 47.61
C ASN A 188 -18.03 -53.29 48.16
N GLY A 189 -18.44 -52.43 49.09
CA GLY A 189 -17.56 -51.45 49.76
C GLY A 189 -16.46 -52.12 50.58
N VAL A 190 -16.79 -53.15 51.37
CA VAL A 190 -15.84 -53.97 52.13
C VAL A 190 -14.89 -54.72 51.19
N LEU A 191 -15.38 -55.26 50.08
CA LEU A 191 -14.56 -55.93 49.06
C LEU A 191 -13.56 -54.97 48.40
N GLN A 192 -14.01 -53.83 47.86
CA GLN A 192 -13.10 -52.86 47.22
C GLN A 192 -12.13 -52.25 48.24
N ARG A 193 -12.54 -52.10 49.52
CA ARG A 193 -11.63 -51.68 50.60
C ARG A 193 -10.60 -52.75 50.95
N ALA A 194 -10.97 -54.03 51.01
CA ALA A 194 -10.04 -55.14 51.21
C ALA A 194 -9.00 -55.23 50.07
N ILE A 195 -9.43 -55.01 48.82
CA ILE A 195 -8.55 -54.91 47.65
C ILE A 195 -7.59 -53.71 47.77
N TYR A 196 -8.10 -52.53 48.14
CA TYR A 196 -7.28 -51.33 48.36
C TYR A 196 -6.23 -51.53 49.47
N ASP A 197 -6.64 -52.10 50.61
CA ASP A 197 -5.76 -52.38 51.76
C ASP A 197 -4.92 -53.67 51.56
N LYS A 198 -4.93 -54.25 50.35
CA LYS A 198 -4.17 -55.45 49.95
C LYS A 198 -4.42 -56.70 50.81
N ASN A 199 -5.59 -56.79 51.44
CA ASN A 199 -6.02 -57.97 52.18
C ASN A 199 -6.58 -59.02 51.21
N TRP A 200 -5.68 -59.63 50.44
CA TRP A 200 -6.03 -60.55 49.35
C TRP A 200 -6.80 -61.77 49.84
N ALA A 201 -6.51 -62.30 51.04
CA ALA A 201 -7.26 -63.39 51.64
C ALA A 201 -8.73 -63.01 51.95
N MET A 202 -8.97 -61.77 52.41
CA MET A 202 -10.33 -61.27 52.61
C MET A 202 -11.05 -61.03 51.27
N ALA A 203 -10.34 -60.59 50.24
CA ALA A 203 -10.92 -60.44 48.90
C ALA A 203 -11.24 -61.80 48.24
N ASP A 204 -10.37 -62.80 48.38
CA ASP A 204 -10.60 -64.18 47.91
C ASP A 204 -11.81 -64.83 48.61
N ASP A 205 -11.91 -64.70 49.94
CA ASP A 205 -13.07 -65.11 50.74
C ASP A 205 -14.38 -64.45 50.28
N LEU A 206 -14.38 -63.15 49.99
CA LEU A 206 -15.56 -62.43 49.50
C LEU A 206 -15.91 -62.78 48.04
N PHE A 207 -14.93 -63.04 47.18
CA PHE A 207 -15.16 -63.51 45.82
C PHE A 207 -15.63 -64.98 45.77
N GLU A 208 -15.10 -65.87 46.60
CA GLU A 208 -15.57 -67.26 46.67
C GLU A 208 -17.02 -67.29 47.19
N ARG A 209 -17.40 -66.48 48.19
CA ARG A 209 -18.81 -66.30 48.60
C ARG A 209 -19.72 -65.80 47.48
N LYS A 210 -19.24 -64.97 46.54
CA LYS A 210 -19.99 -64.53 45.36
C LYS A 210 -20.05 -65.62 44.28
N SER A 211 -19.00 -66.44 44.17
CA SER A 211 -18.94 -67.61 43.28
C SER A 211 -19.91 -68.71 43.75
N ASP A 212 -19.95 -68.99 45.05
CA ASP A 212 -20.83 -70.01 45.65
C ASP A 212 -22.30 -69.60 45.62
N ARG A 213 -22.59 -68.30 45.84
CA ARG A 213 -23.91 -67.69 45.57
C ARG A 213 -24.26 -67.62 44.07
N LYS A 214 -23.33 -67.98 43.17
CA LYS A 214 -23.44 -67.89 41.70
C LYS A 214 -23.76 -66.48 41.16
N THR A 215 -23.44 -65.44 41.93
CA THR A 215 -23.65 -64.03 41.56
C THR A 215 -22.45 -63.41 40.85
N LEU A 216 -21.30 -64.09 40.83
CA LEU A 216 -20.04 -63.59 40.27
C LEU A 216 -20.14 -63.35 38.74
N ASN A 217 -20.11 -62.08 38.33
CA ASN A 217 -20.13 -61.71 36.91
C ASN A 217 -18.73 -61.73 36.26
N ALA A 218 -18.66 -61.53 34.93
CA ALA A 218 -17.39 -61.61 34.18
C ALA A 218 -16.33 -60.57 34.62
N THR A 219 -16.75 -59.37 35.01
CA THR A 219 -15.87 -58.31 35.52
C THR A 219 -15.36 -58.65 36.92
N GLU A 220 -16.23 -59.14 37.81
CA GLU A 220 -15.82 -59.63 39.14
C GLU A 220 -14.88 -60.83 39.03
N LYS A 221 -15.13 -61.76 38.10
CA LYS A 221 -14.23 -62.89 37.80
C LYS A 221 -12.87 -62.42 37.32
N LYS A 222 -12.78 -61.36 36.52
CA LYS A 222 -11.50 -60.73 36.16
C LYS A 222 -10.82 -60.07 37.36
N GLN A 223 -11.56 -59.32 38.17
CA GLN A 223 -11.00 -58.68 39.38
C GLN A 223 -10.51 -59.70 40.42
N TRP A 224 -11.20 -60.85 40.56
CA TRP A 224 -10.76 -61.96 41.41
C TRP A 224 -9.44 -62.56 40.93
N PHE A 225 -9.29 -62.79 39.62
CA PHE A 225 -8.04 -63.25 39.01
C PHE A 225 -6.89 -62.25 39.22
N GLU A 226 -7.17 -60.95 39.06
CA GLU A 226 -6.19 -59.88 39.31
C GLU A 226 -5.77 -59.83 40.79
N VAL A 227 -6.70 -60.03 41.73
CA VAL A 227 -6.42 -60.19 43.17
C VAL A 227 -5.53 -61.40 43.46
N LEU A 228 -5.82 -62.56 42.85
CA LEU A 228 -5.03 -63.78 43.03
C LEU A 228 -3.60 -63.63 42.50
N LEU A 229 -3.41 -62.96 41.35
CA LEU A 229 -2.08 -62.60 40.83
C LEU A 229 -1.37 -61.57 41.73
N ALA A 230 -2.08 -60.54 42.21
CA ALA A 230 -1.51 -59.51 43.10
C ALA A 230 -1.10 -60.07 44.47
N GLY A 231 -1.81 -61.10 44.95
CA GLY A 231 -1.46 -61.88 46.14
C GLY A 231 -0.45 -63.01 45.92
N GLN A 232 0.04 -63.21 44.69
CA GLN A 232 0.95 -64.31 44.33
C GLN A 232 0.42 -65.70 44.74
N MET A 233 -0.89 -65.89 44.62
CA MET A 233 -1.59 -67.10 45.09
C MET A 233 -1.59 -68.19 44.00
N ASP A 234 -0.42 -68.51 43.42
CA ASP A 234 -0.32 -69.34 42.22
C ASP A 234 -0.91 -70.76 42.41
N ALA A 235 -0.69 -71.41 43.56
CA ALA A 235 -1.32 -72.71 43.86
C ALA A 235 -2.86 -72.63 44.00
N ARG A 236 -3.40 -71.46 44.36
CA ARG A 236 -4.85 -71.20 44.37
C ARG A 236 -5.35 -70.96 42.95
N LEU A 237 -4.58 -70.31 42.08
CA LEU A 237 -4.87 -70.20 40.65
C LEU A 237 -4.89 -71.58 39.97
N GLU A 238 -3.90 -72.44 40.23
CA GLU A 238 -3.89 -73.85 39.78
C GLU A 238 -5.16 -74.60 40.24
N THR A 239 -5.50 -74.49 41.52
CA THR A 239 -6.71 -75.11 42.10
C THR A 239 -8.00 -74.60 41.44
N LEU A 240 -8.08 -73.30 41.13
CA LEU A 240 -9.27 -72.69 40.51
C LEU A 240 -9.33 -72.97 39.00
N GLN A 241 -8.19 -73.09 38.30
CA GLN A 241 -8.14 -73.58 36.91
C GLN A 241 -8.54 -75.07 36.81
N ALA A 242 -8.10 -75.91 37.75
CA ALA A 242 -8.58 -77.30 37.86
C ALA A 242 -10.09 -77.39 38.13
N ARG A 243 -10.69 -76.39 38.80
CA ARG A 243 -12.16 -76.22 38.95
C ARG A 243 -12.84 -75.58 37.73
N GLY A 244 -12.13 -75.33 36.63
CA GLY A 244 -12.69 -74.79 35.37
C GLY A 244 -12.79 -73.25 35.30
N LEU A 245 -12.15 -72.51 36.22
CA LEU A 245 -12.06 -71.05 36.16
C LEU A 245 -10.83 -70.62 35.34
N PHE A 246 -10.79 -69.35 34.92
CA PHE A 246 -9.59 -68.71 34.33
C PHE A 246 -8.89 -69.45 33.15
N LEU A 247 -9.61 -70.25 32.36
CA LEU A 247 -9.04 -71.06 31.27
C LEU A 247 -8.84 -70.32 29.91
N ARG A 248 -9.37 -69.11 29.74
CA ARG A 248 -9.25 -68.37 28.46
C ARG A 248 -7.80 -67.89 28.18
N PRO A 249 -7.40 -67.67 26.91
CA PRO A 249 -6.03 -67.29 26.56
C PRO A 249 -5.53 -65.99 27.21
N ASP A 250 -6.42 -65.03 27.48
CA ASP A 250 -6.11 -63.78 28.17
C ASP A 250 -5.65 -64.01 29.63
N TYR A 251 -6.33 -64.90 30.37
CA TYR A 251 -5.88 -65.32 31.70
C TYR A 251 -4.56 -66.10 31.63
N GLN A 252 -4.40 -67.01 30.67
CA GLN A 252 -3.16 -67.79 30.51
C GLN A 252 -1.95 -66.89 30.19
N LEU A 253 -2.12 -65.91 29.30
CA LEU A 253 -1.11 -64.89 28.98
C LEU A 253 -0.78 -63.99 30.17
N ALA A 254 -1.80 -63.55 30.92
CA ALA A 254 -1.60 -62.72 32.10
C ALA A 254 -0.85 -63.45 33.23
N TRP A 255 -1.12 -64.73 33.46
CA TRP A 255 -0.39 -65.52 34.44
C TRP A 255 1.06 -65.81 34.00
N ALA A 256 1.28 -66.23 32.75
CA ALA A 256 2.62 -66.37 32.19
C ALA A 256 3.42 -65.04 32.25
N GLY A 257 2.78 -63.91 31.93
CA GLY A 257 3.36 -62.57 32.11
C GLY A 257 3.69 -62.23 33.56
N SER A 258 2.89 -62.70 34.52
CA SER A 258 3.17 -62.56 35.96
C SER A 258 4.38 -63.39 36.40
N LEU A 259 4.57 -64.61 35.86
CA LEU A 259 5.75 -65.43 36.13
C LEU A 259 7.02 -64.79 35.53
N ALA A 260 6.92 -64.27 34.30
CA ALA A 260 8.01 -63.58 33.61
C ALA A 260 8.42 -62.27 34.32
N THR A 261 7.46 -61.45 34.77
CA THR A 261 7.74 -60.21 35.52
C THR A 261 8.32 -60.46 36.91
N ARG A 262 8.03 -61.63 37.50
CA ARG A 262 8.66 -62.12 38.74
C ARG A 262 10.04 -62.76 38.52
N ASN A 263 10.55 -62.83 37.29
CA ASN A 263 11.78 -63.53 36.90
C ASN A 263 11.82 -65.03 37.26
N ASP A 264 10.67 -65.68 37.55
CA ASP A 264 10.62 -67.12 37.74
C ASP A 264 10.62 -67.83 36.38
N ASN A 265 11.81 -67.84 35.79
CA ASN A 265 12.07 -68.46 34.49
C ASN A 265 11.93 -70.00 34.54
N ALA A 266 11.80 -70.62 35.72
CA ALA A 266 11.60 -72.05 35.90
C ALA A 266 10.11 -72.43 36.03
N ALA A 267 9.30 -71.61 36.70
CA ALA A 267 7.83 -71.70 36.59
C ALA A 267 7.36 -71.30 35.19
N LEU A 268 7.84 -70.19 34.64
CA LEU A 268 7.52 -69.74 33.27
C LEU A 268 7.87 -70.83 32.24
N GLY A 269 9.08 -71.41 32.30
CA GLY A 269 9.49 -72.46 31.38
C GLY A 269 8.61 -73.70 31.44
N ARG A 270 8.22 -74.14 32.64
CA ARG A 270 7.26 -75.25 32.82
C ARG A 270 5.85 -74.88 32.33
N TYR A 271 5.40 -73.67 32.61
CA TYR A 271 4.07 -73.18 32.22
C TYR A 271 3.93 -73.10 30.69
N LEU A 272 4.88 -72.45 30.01
CA LEU A 272 4.90 -72.32 28.55
C LEU A 272 5.07 -73.66 27.81
N ALA A 273 5.70 -74.66 28.45
CA ALA A 273 5.84 -76.01 27.89
C ALA A 273 4.61 -76.90 28.13
N GLY A 274 3.92 -76.73 29.26
CA GLY A 274 2.72 -77.49 29.62
C GLY A 274 1.41 -76.98 29.02
N HIS A 275 1.38 -75.73 28.53
CA HIS A 275 0.17 -75.10 27.98
C HIS A 275 0.39 -74.68 26.52
N GLN A 276 -0.61 -74.95 25.68
CA GLN A 276 -0.70 -74.40 24.32
C GLN A 276 -2.04 -73.66 24.20
N PRO A 277 -2.09 -72.35 24.50
CA PRO A 277 -3.31 -71.57 24.36
C PRO A 277 -3.66 -71.44 22.88
N LYS A 278 -4.90 -71.76 22.50
CA LYS A 278 -5.39 -71.50 21.14
C LYS A 278 -5.72 -70.02 21.02
N PHE A 279 -4.80 -69.25 20.42
CA PHE A 279 -4.90 -67.80 20.35
C PHE A 279 -6.06 -67.34 19.44
N GLU A 280 -6.82 -66.38 19.96
CA GLU A 280 -7.95 -65.73 19.29
C GLU A 280 -7.46 -64.66 18.29
N SER A 281 -6.22 -64.15 18.44
CA SER A 281 -5.62 -63.12 17.58
C SER A 281 -4.09 -63.22 17.44
N ALA A 282 -3.52 -62.53 16.45
CA ALA A 282 -2.08 -62.54 16.18
C ALA A 282 -1.26 -61.87 17.29
N GLU A 283 -1.84 -60.88 17.96
CA GLU A 283 -1.23 -60.12 19.06
C GLU A 283 -1.12 -60.97 20.33
N GLN A 284 -2.09 -61.86 20.58
CA GLN A 284 -2.02 -62.84 21.67
C GLN A 284 -0.86 -63.83 21.43
N GLU A 285 -0.71 -64.34 20.21
CA GLU A 285 0.44 -65.18 19.82
C GLU A 285 1.77 -64.40 19.90
N GLN A 286 1.80 -63.14 19.49
CA GLN A 286 2.99 -62.30 19.60
C GLN A 286 3.41 -62.08 21.07
N GLY A 287 2.43 -61.96 21.98
CA GLY A 287 2.66 -61.95 23.42
C GLY A 287 3.28 -63.27 23.93
N TRP A 288 2.83 -64.42 23.40
CA TRP A 288 3.41 -65.72 23.73
C TRP A 288 4.84 -65.89 23.19
N LEU A 289 5.10 -65.48 21.95
CA LEU A 289 6.45 -65.44 21.36
C LEU A 289 7.42 -64.55 22.16
N TYR A 290 6.93 -63.41 22.66
CA TYR A 290 7.69 -62.56 23.58
C TYR A 290 8.00 -63.27 24.91
N LEU A 291 7.05 -64.01 25.49
CA LEU A 291 7.27 -64.79 26.71
C LEU A 291 8.24 -65.96 26.49
N ILE A 292 8.20 -66.62 25.33
CA ILE A 292 9.19 -67.61 24.90
C ILE A 292 10.60 -66.97 24.86
N SER A 293 10.73 -65.74 24.35
CA SER A 293 12.00 -65.01 24.30
C SER A 293 12.61 -64.71 25.69
N ARG A 294 11.81 -64.77 26.75
CA ARG A 294 12.23 -64.56 28.15
C ARG A 294 12.67 -65.86 28.86
N THR A 295 12.51 -67.02 28.24
CA THR A 295 12.97 -68.30 28.81
C THR A 295 14.51 -68.42 28.79
N ARG A 296 15.06 -69.43 29.48
CA ARG A 296 16.51 -69.69 29.49
C ARG A 296 17.09 -70.20 28.16
N ALA A 297 16.26 -70.68 27.23
CA ALA A 297 16.68 -71.29 25.96
C ALA A 297 15.79 -70.85 24.79
N PRO A 298 15.67 -69.53 24.52
CA PRO A 298 14.65 -68.99 23.64
C PRO A 298 14.81 -69.46 22.19
N GLU A 299 16.05 -69.61 21.70
CA GLU A 299 16.30 -70.13 20.35
C GLU A 299 15.76 -71.56 20.14
N GLN A 300 15.86 -72.43 21.15
CA GLN A 300 15.45 -73.82 21.03
C GLN A 300 13.93 -73.94 21.05
N ALA A 301 13.26 -73.15 21.88
CA ALA A 301 11.81 -73.04 21.89
C ALA A 301 11.26 -72.40 20.61
N LEU A 302 11.88 -71.32 20.10
CA LEU A 302 11.48 -70.69 18.84
C LEU A 302 11.70 -71.58 17.61
N LYS A 303 12.73 -72.44 17.61
CA LYS A 303 12.95 -73.46 16.55
C LYS A 303 11.87 -74.57 16.54
N GLN A 304 11.14 -74.75 17.64
CA GLN A 304 10.07 -75.74 17.78
C GLN A 304 8.67 -75.13 17.68
N TYR A 305 8.55 -73.80 17.73
CA TYR A 305 7.27 -73.09 17.64
C TYR A 305 6.88 -72.83 16.18
N GLN A 306 5.61 -73.08 15.83
CA GLN A 306 5.04 -72.83 14.51
C GLN A 306 3.94 -71.76 14.62
N PRO A 307 4.16 -70.52 14.14
CA PRO A 307 3.17 -69.45 14.30
C PRO A 307 1.88 -69.69 13.52
N GLN A 308 0.75 -69.60 14.22
CA GLN A 308 -0.61 -69.69 13.71
C GLN A 308 -0.93 -68.54 12.73
N PHE A 309 -0.31 -67.37 12.90
CA PHE A 309 -0.61 -66.18 12.10
C PHE A 309 0.58 -65.72 11.23
N ALA A 310 0.30 -65.43 9.95
CA ALA A 310 1.30 -64.97 8.98
C ALA A 310 2.03 -63.66 9.38
N ALA A 311 1.41 -62.82 10.21
CA ALA A 311 2.08 -61.65 10.80
C ALA A 311 3.31 -62.03 11.65
N ASN A 312 3.20 -63.11 12.42
CA ASN A 312 4.25 -63.60 13.29
C ASN A 312 5.34 -64.36 12.51
N GLN A 313 4.98 -64.98 11.39
CA GLN A 313 5.94 -65.55 10.44
C GLN A 313 6.84 -64.46 9.82
N ARG A 314 6.25 -63.32 9.40
CA ARG A 314 7.00 -62.13 8.93
C ARG A 314 7.91 -61.56 10.02
N TYR A 315 7.44 -61.50 11.27
CA TYR A 315 8.24 -61.04 12.42
C TYR A 315 9.49 -61.90 12.64
N MET A 316 9.36 -63.23 12.57
CA MET A 316 10.50 -64.15 12.65
C MET A 316 11.46 -63.98 11.45
N ALA A 317 10.94 -63.87 10.21
CA ALA A 317 11.78 -63.63 9.04
C ALA A 317 12.55 -62.29 9.10
N GLY A 318 11.90 -61.22 9.57
CA GLY A 318 12.49 -59.89 9.73
C GLY A 318 13.61 -59.80 10.78
N THR A 319 13.63 -60.70 11.77
CA THR A 319 14.74 -60.78 12.74
C THR A 319 15.88 -61.67 12.25
N ALA A 320 15.58 -62.76 11.53
CA ALA A 320 16.59 -63.70 11.04
C ALA A 320 17.34 -63.20 9.79
N PHE A 321 16.65 -62.54 8.84
CA PHE A 321 17.25 -62.12 7.57
C PHE A 321 18.45 -61.15 7.72
N PRO A 322 18.40 -60.08 8.55
CA PRO A 322 19.52 -59.15 8.69
C PRO A 322 20.77 -59.80 9.25
N ALA A 323 20.63 -60.81 10.12
CA ALA A 323 21.74 -61.58 10.66
C ALA A 323 22.42 -62.41 9.57
N ALA A 324 21.65 -63.15 8.76
CA ALA A 324 22.17 -63.94 7.64
C ALA A 324 22.85 -63.04 6.57
N LEU A 325 22.22 -61.92 6.21
CA LEU A 325 22.80 -60.96 5.26
C LEU A 325 24.11 -60.35 5.77
N LYS A 326 24.19 -59.98 7.05
CA LYS A 326 25.41 -59.45 7.69
C LYS A 326 26.52 -60.50 7.77
N ALA A 327 26.17 -61.77 7.99
CA ALA A 327 27.09 -62.91 7.96
C ALA A 327 27.55 -63.29 6.53
N LYS A 328 27.00 -62.66 5.49
CA LYS A 328 27.15 -63.03 4.06
C LYS A 328 26.65 -64.43 3.72
N ASP A 329 25.82 -65.03 4.58
CA ASP A 329 25.12 -66.27 4.27
C ASP A 329 23.90 -65.98 3.38
N TYR A 330 24.18 -65.78 2.10
CA TYR A 330 23.17 -65.51 1.08
C TYR A 330 22.26 -66.71 0.81
N ALA A 331 22.66 -67.93 1.20
CA ALA A 331 21.84 -69.13 1.05
C ALA A 331 20.75 -69.18 2.14
N THR A 332 21.11 -69.01 3.41
CA THR A 332 20.15 -68.89 4.52
C THR A 332 19.29 -67.64 4.36
N ALA A 333 19.87 -66.51 3.96
CA ALA A 333 19.11 -65.28 3.68
C ALA A 333 18.06 -65.48 2.56
N ARG A 334 18.39 -66.25 1.51
CA ARG A 334 17.44 -66.63 0.45
C ARG A 334 16.38 -67.62 0.97
N HIS A 335 16.75 -68.59 1.80
CA HIS A 335 15.81 -69.55 2.38
C HIS A 335 14.76 -68.86 3.28
N ILE A 336 15.19 -67.95 4.16
CA ILE A 336 14.28 -67.13 4.99
C ILE A 336 13.29 -66.35 4.11
N LEU A 337 13.77 -65.69 3.05
CA LEU A 337 12.92 -64.96 2.10
C LEU A 337 12.07 -65.87 1.19
N ASN A 338 12.27 -67.19 1.19
CA ASN A 338 11.41 -68.14 0.48
C ASN A 338 10.30 -68.72 1.37
N GLN A 339 10.39 -68.58 2.70
CA GLN A 339 9.32 -68.91 3.65
C GLN A 339 8.24 -67.81 3.72
N VAL A 340 8.48 -66.65 3.10
CA VAL A 340 7.60 -65.48 3.05
C VAL A 340 7.19 -65.22 1.59
N PRO A 341 5.93 -64.83 1.29
CA PRO A 341 5.44 -64.64 -0.08
C PRO A 341 6.37 -63.83 -0.99
N ALA A 342 6.47 -64.23 -2.26
CA ALA A 342 7.45 -63.71 -3.22
C ALA A 342 7.34 -62.20 -3.50
N ASP A 343 6.18 -61.61 -3.22
CA ASP A 343 5.87 -60.20 -3.37
C ASP A 343 6.06 -59.37 -2.07
N GLU A 344 6.27 -60.03 -0.93
CA GLU A 344 6.59 -59.41 0.36
C GLU A 344 8.11 -59.27 0.57
N MET A 345 8.52 -58.50 1.58
CA MET A 345 9.93 -58.24 1.94
C MET A 345 10.79 -57.76 0.75
N LEU A 346 10.23 -56.87 -0.08
CA LEU A 346 10.89 -56.38 -1.31
C LEU A 346 12.17 -55.58 -1.03
N ALA A 347 12.27 -54.89 0.11
CA ALA A 347 13.46 -54.13 0.49
C ALA A 347 14.63 -55.08 0.81
N GLU A 348 14.34 -56.18 1.50
CA GLU A 348 15.26 -57.25 1.85
C GLU A 348 15.69 -58.04 0.61
N ARG A 349 14.75 -58.36 -0.29
CA ARG A 349 15.04 -58.91 -1.62
C ARG A 349 15.93 -57.97 -2.43
N TYR A 350 15.69 -56.65 -2.40
CA TYR A 350 16.50 -55.66 -3.11
C TYR A 350 17.90 -55.53 -2.50
N ALA A 351 18.02 -55.52 -1.18
CA ALA A 351 19.31 -55.54 -0.48
C ALA A 351 20.12 -56.79 -0.84
N LEU A 352 19.50 -57.98 -0.86
CA LEU A 352 20.15 -59.22 -1.28
C LEU A 352 20.55 -59.18 -2.76
N SER A 353 19.71 -58.66 -3.66
CA SER A 353 20.06 -58.50 -5.09
C SER A 353 21.22 -57.49 -5.30
N THR A 354 21.35 -56.51 -4.41
CA THR A 354 22.45 -55.54 -4.41
C THR A 354 23.75 -56.17 -3.90
N ALA A 355 23.70 -56.92 -2.80
CA ALA A 355 24.84 -57.65 -2.25
C ALA A 355 25.34 -58.79 -3.16
N THR A 356 24.48 -59.29 -4.06
CA THR A 356 24.81 -60.32 -5.07
C THR A 356 24.95 -59.77 -6.49
N HIS A 357 25.01 -58.43 -6.65
CA HIS A 357 25.26 -57.74 -7.93
C HIS A 357 24.32 -58.14 -9.10
N ASN A 358 23.07 -58.50 -8.82
CA ASN A 358 22.11 -58.97 -9.84
C ASN A 358 21.28 -57.80 -10.40
N ASP A 359 21.74 -57.19 -11.50
CA ASP A 359 21.11 -56.00 -12.09
C ASP A 359 19.71 -56.24 -12.65
N ALA A 360 19.45 -57.40 -13.24
CA ALA A 360 18.12 -57.76 -13.75
C ALA A 360 17.10 -57.83 -12.60
N GLU A 361 17.48 -58.44 -11.46
CA GLU A 361 16.65 -58.47 -10.26
C GLU A 361 16.56 -57.07 -9.60
N ARG A 362 17.65 -56.28 -9.56
CA ARG A 362 17.61 -54.88 -9.05
C ARG A 362 16.63 -53.99 -9.82
N LEU A 363 16.60 -54.07 -11.15
CA LEU A 363 15.67 -53.27 -11.96
C LEU A 363 14.22 -53.78 -11.83
N LYS A 364 14.01 -55.10 -11.78
CA LYS A 364 12.70 -55.73 -11.53
C LYS A 364 12.14 -55.32 -10.16
N LEU A 365 12.95 -55.43 -9.10
CA LEU A 365 12.56 -55.09 -7.73
C LEU A 365 12.34 -53.59 -7.56
N SER A 366 13.19 -52.72 -8.13
CA SER A 366 12.96 -51.26 -8.06
C SER A 366 11.67 -50.83 -8.77
N ARG A 367 11.32 -51.46 -9.92
CA ARG A 367 10.01 -51.30 -10.55
C ARG A 367 8.87 -51.77 -9.63
N GLN A 368 8.96 -52.95 -9.03
CA GLN A 368 7.91 -53.49 -8.12
C GLN A 368 7.73 -52.64 -6.85
N MET A 369 8.83 -52.20 -6.22
CA MET A 369 8.81 -51.31 -5.06
C MET A 369 8.16 -49.97 -5.42
N TYR A 370 8.50 -49.39 -6.58
CA TYR A 370 7.90 -48.15 -7.04
C TYR A 370 6.43 -48.30 -7.45
N GLN A 371 6.03 -49.44 -8.03
CA GLN A 371 4.63 -49.75 -8.34
C GLN A 371 3.76 -49.86 -7.08
N ARG A 372 4.31 -50.34 -5.95
CA ARG A 372 3.62 -50.39 -4.64
C ARG A 372 3.57 -49.04 -3.95
N SER A 373 4.64 -48.25 -4.05
CA SER A 373 4.75 -46.93 -3.41
C SER A 373 4.96 -45.81 -4.46
N PRO A 374 3.98 -45.58 -5.37
CA PRO A 374 4.14 -44.72 -6.54
C PRO A 374 4.34 -43.23 -6.23
N HIS A 375 4.25 -42.81 -4.97
CA HIS A 375 4.45 -41.43 -4.52
C HIS A 375 5.81 -41.20 -3.84
N SER A 376 6.64 -42.24 -3.66
CA SER A 376 7.95 -42.09 -3.02
C SER A 376 8.97 -41.49 -3.98
N LEU A 377 9.46 -40.28 -3.67
CA LEU A 377 10.54 -39.64 -4.42
C LEU A 377 11.85 -40.42 -4.33
N ALA A 378 12.14 -41.08 -3.20
CA ALA A 378 13.33 -41.91 -3.04
C ALA A 378 13.31 -43.15 -3.95
N LEU A 379 12.14 -43.79 -4.12
CA LEU A 379 11.99 -44.90 -5.07
C LEU A 379 11.95 -44.42 -6.53
N LEU A 380 11.46 -43.19 -6.81
CA LEU A 380 11.57 -42.56 -8.12
C LEU A 380 13.03 -42.21 -8.47
N ASP A 381 13.82 -41.74 -7.50
CA ASP A 381 15.25 -41.48 -7.62
C ASP A 381 16.01 -42.78 -7.92
N GLN A 382 15.79 -43.80 -7.09
CA GLN A 382 16.36 -45.15 -7.27
C GLN A 382 15.99 -45.76 -8.64
N LEU A 383 14.72 -45.75 -9.03
CA LEU A 383 14.27 -46.34 -10.30
C LEU A 383 14.79 -45.56 -11.51
N SER A 384 14.71 -44.22 -11.50
CA SER A 384 15.22 -43.41 -12.62
C SER A 384 16.74 -43.52 -12.77
N TRP A 385 17.49 -43.64 -11.67
CA TRP A 385 18.93 -43.92 -11.71
C TRP A 385 19.22 -45.33 -12.26
N GLN A 386 18.53 -46.37 -11.77
CA GLN A 386 18.69 -47.75 -12.27
C GLN A 386 18.35 -47.86 -13.77
N LEU A 387 17.33 -47.16 -14.24
CA LEU A 387 17.00 -47.09 -15.68
C LEU A 387 18.13 -46.47 -16.50
N ILE A 388 18.76 -45.38 -16.04
CA ILE A 388 19.91 -44.76 -16.71
C ILE A 388 21.11 -45.71 -16.77
N GLN A 389 21.46 -46.37 -15.65
CA GLN A 389 22.57 -47.35 -15.63
C GLN A 389 22.32 -48.53 -16.57
N ASN A 390 21.07 -48.95 -16.73
CA ASN A 390 20.66 -50.01 -17.67
C ASN A 390 20.45 -49.50 -19.11
N GLY A 391 20.93 -48.30 -19.45
CA GLY A 391 20.87 -47.71 -20.80
C GLY A 391 19.50 -47.14 -21.22
N LYS A 392 18.48 -47.18 -20.33
CA LYS A 392 17.08 -46.84 -20.63
C LYS A 392 16.76 -45.36 -20.36
N SER A 393 17.66 -44.46 -20.75
CA SER A 393 17.56 -43.04 -20.41
C SER A 393 16.27 -42.38 -20.91
N ARG A 394 15.73 -42.74 -22.09
CA ARG A 394 14.42 -42.23 -22.54
C ARG A 394 13.24 -42.73 -21.68
N GLU A 395 13.31 -43.95 -21.14
CA GLU A 395 12.32 -44.46 -20.17
C GLU A 395 12.40 -43.64 -18.87
N ALA A 396 13.63 -43.33 -18.40
CA ALA A 396 13.84 -42.47 -17.24
C ALA A 396 13.32 -41.04 -17.47
N THR A 397 13.56 -40.41 -18.63
CA THR A 397 13.01 -39.08 -18.95
C THR A 397 11.48 -39.09 -18.93
N THR A 398 10.86 -40.09 -19.58
CA THR A 398 9.39 -40.23 -19.64
C THR A 398 8.79 -40.43 -18.25
N LEU A 399 9.43 -41.28 -17.43
CA LEU A 399 9.04 -41.52 -16.03
C LEU A 399 9.11 -40.23 -15.20
N LEU A 400 10.22 -39.49 -15.26
CA LEU A 400 10.40 -38.23 -14.53
C LEU A 400 9.40 -37.16 -14.99
N LEU A 401 9.21 -36.98 -16.30
CA LEU A 401 8.22 -36.05 -16.87
C LEU A 401 6.77 -36.41 -16.47
N SER A 402 6.45 -37.70 -16.35
CA SER A 402 5.11 -38.13 -15.89
C SER A 402 4.83 -37.77 -14.42
N ARG A 403 5.89 -37.52 -13.64
CA ARG A 403 5.83 -37.24 -12.19
C ARG A 403 6.23 -35.82 -11.81
N TYR A 404 6.50 -34.97 -12.79
CA TYR A 404 6.73 -33.56 -12.58
C TYR A 404 5.39 -32.80 -12.39
N PRO A 405 5.26 -31.90 -11.40
CA PRO A 405 6.27 -31.48 -10.43
C PRO A 405 6.46 -32.50 -9.28
N PHE A 406 7.70 -32.69 -8.84
CA PHE A 406 8.01 -33.57 -7.71
C PHE A 406 7.60 -32.91 -6.39
N ALA A 407 6.82 -33.62 -5.57
CA ALA A 407 6.36 -33.15 -4.26
C ALA A 407 6.97 -34.03 -3.15
N GLY A 408 7.79 -33.43 -2.29
CA GLY A 408 8.49 -34.14 -1.21
C GLY A 408 9.62 -33.28 -0.62
N ALA A 409 10.61 -33.92 -0.01
CA ALA A 409 11.75 -33.24 0.58
C ALA A 409 12.65 -32.57 -0.48
N ALA A 410 13.30 -31.47 -0.09
CA ALA A 410 13.98 -30.57 -1.01
C ALA A 410 15.18 -31.23 -1.72
N GLN A 411 15.97 -32.04 -1.00
CA GLN A 411 17.20 -32.62 -1.55
C GLN A 411 16.92 -33.66 -2.65
N GLU A 412 15.88 -34.46 -2.49
CA GLU A 412 15.37 -35.40 -3.49
C GLU A 412 14.77 -34.65 -4.68
N THR A 413 14.02 -33.58 -4.41
CA THR A 413 13.44 -32.72 -5.45
C THR A 413 14.53 -32.07 -6.31
N GLU A 414 15.60 -31.52 -5.70
CA GLU A 414 16.75 -30.95 -6.41
C GLU A 414 17.51 -32.01 -7.22
N LYS A 415 17.79 -33.20 -6.66
CA LYS A 415 18.43 -34.33 -7.39
C LYS A 415 17.61 -34.75 -8.61
N LEU A 416 16.30 -34.89 -8.46
CA LEU A 416 15.38 -35.26 -9.54
C LEU A 416 15.28 -34.15 -10.60
N MET A 417 15.30 -32.87 -10.20
CA MET A 417 15.32 -31.73 -11.12
C MET A 417 16.62 -31.64 -11.92
N GLN A 418 17.78 -31.77 -11.28
CA GLN A 418 19.08 -31.79 -11.97
C GLN A 418 19.15 -32.94 -12.99
N ARG A 419 18.65 -34.14 -12.62
CA ARG A 419 18.58 -35.29 -13.53
C ARG A 419 17.62 -35.06 -14.68
N LEU A 420 16.43 -34.52 -14.43
CA LEU A 420 15.46 -34.19 -15.47
C LEU A 420 16.02 -33.13 -16.43
N ALA A 421 16.69 -32.10 -15.91
CA ALA A 421 17.29 -31.05 -16.72
C ALA A 421 18.41 -31.58 -17.63
N GLY A 422 19.34 -32.36 -17.09
CA GLY A 422 20.41 -33.01 -17.87
C GLY A 422 19.88 -34.01 -18.91
N LEU A 423 18.75 -34.69 -18.63
CA LEU A 423 18.07 -35.56 -19.59
C LEU A 423 17.35 -34.77 -20.70
N LEU A 424 16.71 -33.65 -20.39
CA LEU A 424 16.03 -32.80 -21.38
C LEU A 424 17.02 -32.08 -22.29
N ASN A 425 18.14 -31.57 -21.77
CA ASN A 425 19.20 -30.99 -22.59
C ASN A 425 19.83 -32.00 -23.57
N ARG A 426 19.74 -33.32 -23.26
CA ARG A 426 20.20 -34.41 -24.15
C ARG A 426 19.10 -34.97 -25.05
N TYR A 427 17.84 -34.80 -24.69
CA TYR A 427 16.67 -35.34 -25.39
C TYR A 427 15.50 -34.31 -25.37
N PRO A 428 15.64 -33.15 -26.05
CA PRO A 428 14.66 -32.07 -25.95
C PRO A 428 13.26 -32.51 -26.42
N ASP A 429 13.19 -33.31 -27.49
CA ASP A 429 11.95 -33.84 -28.06
C ASP A 429 11.22 -34.86 -27.16
N ALA A 430 11.76 -35.18 -25.98
CA ALA A 430 11.13 -36.11 -25.03
C ALA A 430 9.97 -35.46 -24.24
N ALA A 431 9.86 -34.13 -24.23
CA ALA A 431 8.79 -33.41 -23.55
C ALA A 431 7.71 -32.94 -24.52
N THR A 432 6.46 -33.33 -24.28
CA THR A 432 5.31 -32.78 -25.02
C THR A 432 5.09 -31.29 -24.70
N PRO A 433 4.41 -30.51 -25.57
CA PRO A 433 4.08 -29.11 -25.29
C PRO A 433 3.36 -28.89 -23.96
N ALA A 434 2.48 -29.82 -23.55
CA ALA A 434 1.80 -29.78 -22.26
C ALA A 434 2.73 -30.04 -21.06
N GLN A 435 3.78 -30.84 -21.22
CA GLN A 435 4.82 -31.02 -20.20
C GLN A 435 5.76 -29.80 -20.15
N MET A 436 6.10 -29.21 -21.30
CA MET A 436 6.86 -27.95 -21.35
C MET A 436 6.10 -26.79 -20.70
N ALA A 437 4.78 -26.69 -20.90
CA ALA A 437 3.94 -25.72 -20.21
C ALA A 437 3.98 -25.89 -18.68
N LYS A 438 4.00 -27.13 -18.17
CA LYS A 438 4.20 -27.40 -16.74
C LYS A 438 5.60 -27.00 -16.26
N LEU A 439 6.66 -27.32 -17.02
CA LEU A 439 8.05 -27.00 -16.66
C LEU A 439 8.32 -25.50 -16.55
N ARG A 440 7.52 -24.67 -17.25
CA ARG A 440 7.57 -23.20 -17.18
C ARG A 440 6.81 -22.60 -15.98
N ALA A 441 5.94 -23.36 -15.32
CA ALA A 441 5.22 -22.89 -14.14
C ALA A 441 6.17 -22.80 -12.93
N PRO A 442 6.30 -21.65 -12.24
CA PRO A 442 7.28 -21.48 -11.16
C PRO A 442 7.03 -22.41 -9.98
N LEU A 443 8.04 -23.19 -9.59
CA LEU A 443 8.04 -23.99 -8.36
C LEU A 443 8.17 -23.12 -7.11
N ALA A 444 7.88 -23.70 -5.94
CA ALA A 444 7.71 -22.95 -4.68
C ALA A 444 8.97 -22.23 -4.19
N THR A 445 10.17 -22.80 -4.35
CA THR A 445 11.43 -22.25 -3.81
C THR A 445 12.35 -21.69 -4.90
N ALA A 446 13.17 -20.70 -4.52
CA ALA A 446 14.12 -20.06 -5.43
C ALA A 446 15.12 -21.05 -6.06
N ASN A 447 15.69 -22.00 -5.28
CA ASN A 447 16.59 -23.03 -5.83
C ASN A 447 15.94 -23.84 -6.96
N LEU A 448 14.65 -24.19 -6.80
CA LEU A 448 13.93 -24.96 -7.81
C LEU A 448 13.63 -24.10 -9.05
N ARG A 449 13.24 -22.83 -8.86
CA ARG A 449 13.07 -21.86 -9.96
C ARG A 449 14.38 -21.59 -10.71
N LEU A 450 15.51 -21.52 -10.01
CA LEU A 450 16.86 -21.40 -10.57
C LEU A 450 17.18 -22.58 -11.49
N LEU A 451 16.94 -23.82 -11.03
CA LEU A 451 17.11 -25.03 -11.84
C LEU A 451 16.13 -25.09 -13.02
N GLN A 452 14.89 -24.62 -12.87
CA GLN A 452 13.96 -24.49 -14.00
C GLN A 452 14.45 -23.48 -15.05
N SER A 453 15.06 -22.37 -14.64
CA SER A 453 15.51 -21.31 -15.57
C SER A 453 16.53 -21.81 -16.59
N GLN A 454 17.32 -22.84 -16.24
CA GLN A 454 18.28 -23.48 -17.15
C GLN A 454 17.59 -24.22 -18.31
N LEU A 455 16.30 -24.58 -18.16
CA LEU A 455 15.48 -25.25 -19.19
C LEU A 455 14.68 -24.28 -20.06
N ALA A 456 14.67 -22.98 -19.75
CA ALA A 456 14.07 -21.97 -20.61
C ALA A 456 14.93 -21.65 -21.84
N GLY A 457 16.26 -21.80 -21.74
CA GLY A 457 17.19 -21.46 -22.81
C GLY A 457 17.09 -19.97 -23.19
N ALA A 458 16.66 -19.69 -24.42
CA ALA A 458 16.39 -18.34 -24.92
C ALA A 458 14.92 -17.88 -24.77
N ASP A 459 14.05 -18.69 -24.14
CA ASP A 459 12.66 -18.31 -23.90
C ASP A 459 12.58 -17.26 -22.77
N CYS A 460 12.51 -15.99 -23.17
CA CYS A 460 12.42 -14.88 -22.23
C CYS A 460 11.05 -14.77 -21.54
N GLN A 461 9.96 -15.32 -22.09
CA GLN A 461 8.68 -15.37 -21.38
C GLN A 461 8.77 -16.33 -20.20
N ALA A 462 9.29 -17.54 -20.43
CA ALA A 462 9.55 -18.52 -19.38
C ALA A 462 10.59 -18.02 -18.38
N THR A 463 11.68 -17.37 -18.84
CA THR A 463 12.72 -16.83 -17.95
C THR A 463 12.16 -15.75 -17.02
N ARG A 464 11.35 -14.81 -17.53
CA ARG A 464 10.66 -13.80 -16.69
C ARG A 464 9.65 -14.45 -15.73
N GLN A 465 8.91 -15.48 -16.16
CA GLN A 465 7.98 -16.21 -15.29
C GLN A 465 8.67 -17.00 -14.15
N LEU A 466 9.91 -17.46 -14.39
CA LEU A 466 10.66 -18.28 -13.44
C LEU A 466 11.56 -17.48 -12.50
N LEU A 467 12.13 -16.36 -12.95
CA LEU A 467 13.10 -15.55 -12.16
C LEU A 467 12.59 -14.14 -11.81
N GLY A 468 11.39 -13.76 -12.26
CA GLY A 468 10.81 -12.43 -12.04
C GLY A 468 10.44 -12.11 -10.59
N ASP A 469 10.53 -13.08 -9.68
CA ASP A 469 10.47 -12.87 -8.22
C ASP A 469 11.77 -12.30 -7.64
N MET A 470 12.84 -12.17 -8.45
CA MET A 470 14.06 -11.42 -8.12
C MET A 470 14.77 -11.90 -6.84
N SER A 471 14.71 -13.21 -6.56
CA SER A 471 15.25 -13.80 -5.34
C SER A 471 16.75 -13.54 -5.14
N ALA A 472 17.11 -13.12 -3.92
CA ALA A 472 18.50 -12.92 -3.52
C ALA A 472 19.39 -14.16 -3.73
N HIS A 473 18.81 -15.37 -3.68
CA HIS A 473 19.50 -16.65 -3.86
C HIS A 473 19.93 -16.97 -5.31
N TYR A 474 19.49 -16.19 -6.31
CA TYR A 474 19.91 -16.40 -7.70
C TYR A 474 21.39 -16.06 -7.91
N ASN A 475 22.09 -16.87 -8.72
CA ASN A 475 23.50 -16.67 -9.07
C ASN A 475 23.66 -15.61 -10.18
N ALA A 476 24.90 -15.16 -10.44
CA ALA A 476 25.16 -14.13 -11.45
C ALA A 476 24.61 -14.52 -12.85
N GLU A 477 24.79 -15.78 -13.25
CA GLU A 477 24.31 -16.34 -14.51
C GLU A 477 22.78 -16.22 -14.71
N ALA A 478 21.99 -16.46 -13.65
CA ALA A 478 20.54 -16.31 -13.67
C ALA A 478 20.12 -14.83 -13.73
N TRP A 479 20.86 -13.95 -13.04
CA TRP A 479 20.65 -12.50 -13.15
C TRP A 479 21.00 -11.97 -14.55
N SER A 480 22.10 -12.40 -15.18
CA SER A 480 22.43 -12.04 -16.57
C SER A 480 21.40 -12.58 -17.57
N ARG A 481 20.84 -13.79 -17.36
CA ARG A 481 19.69 -14.29 -18.14
C ARG A 481 18.49 -13.34 -18.02
N LEU A 482 18.14 -12.97 -16.79
CA LEU A 482 17.01 -12.08 -16.52
C LEU A 482 17.23 -10.68 -17.11
N ALA A 483 18.46 -10.16 -17.05
CA ALA A 483 18.84 -8.87 -17.64
C ALA A 483 18.73 -8.86 -19.17
N ASN A 484 19.36 -9.84 -19.84
CA ASN A 484 19.24 -10.05 -21.28
C ASN A 484 17.77 -10.15 -21.71
N CYS A 485 16.94 -10.82 -20.90
CA CYS A 485 15.52 -10.95 -21.16
C CYS A 485 14.66 -9.74 -20.79
N TYR A 486 15.14 -8.76 -20.00
CA TYR A 486 14.43 -7.50 -19.79
C TYR A 486 14.85 -6.39 -20.75
N ARG A 487 16.07 -6.45 -21.31
CA ARG A 487 16.69 -5.39 -22.13
C ARG A 487 15.81 -4.76 -23.21
N PRO A 488 14.97 -5.49 -23.98
CA PRO A 488 14.13 -4.88 -25.01
C PRO A 488 12.91 -4.10 -24.49
N ASP A 489 12.30 -4.55 -23.39
CA ASP A 489 10.97 -4.07 -22.95
C ASP A 489 11.04 -3.21 -21.68
N LEU A 490 12.01 -3.50 -20.80
CA LEU A 490 12.09 -3.00 -19.42
C LEU A 490 13.56 -2.71 -19.05
N PRO A 491 14.24 -1.78 -19.74
CA PRO A 491 15.70 -1.61 -19.64
C PRO A 491 16.17 -1.18 -18.24
N GLY A 492 15.32 -0.53 -17.43
CA GLY A 492 15.62 -0.25 -16.02
C GLY A 492 15.70 -1.52 -15.14
N LEU A 493 14.86 -2.52 -15.40
CA LEU A 493 14.97 -3.83 -14.73
C LEU A 493 16.14 -4.65 -15.29
N ALA A 494 16.50 -4.44 -16.56
CA ALA A 494 17.72 -5.01 -17.12
C ALA A 494 18.98 -4.45 -16.43
N LEU A 495 19.07 -3.13 -16.20
CA LEU A 495 20.17 -2.52 -15.45
C LEU A 495 20.24 -3.10 -14.03
N TYR A 496 19.12 -3.18 -13.31
CA TYR A 496 19.09 -3.76 -11.98
C TYR A 496 19.59 -5.22 -11.98
N ALA A 497 19.17 -6.01 -12.96
CA ALA A 497 19.59 -7.41 -13.07
C ALA A 497 21.09 -7.55 -13.47
N ASP A 498 21.62 -6.74 -14.39
CA ASP A 498 23.05 -6.71 -14.72
C ASP A 498 23.89 -6.27 -13.49
N GLN A 499 23.40 -5.31 -12.69
CA GLN A 499 24.02 -4.91 -11.42
C GLN A 499 23.99 -6.06 -10.39
N GLN A 500 22.87 -6.78 -10.26
CA GLN A 500 22.77 -7.94 -9.37
C GLN A 500 23.68 -9.10 -9.80
N ALA A 501 23.96 -9.25 -11.10
CA ALA A 501 24.96 -10.18 -11.61
C ALA A 501 26.39 -9.73 -11.23
N ALA A 502 26.75 -8.48 -11.51
CA ALA A 502 28.06 -7.90 -11.18
C ALA A 502 28.38 -7.93 -9.67
N GLN A 503 27.38 -7.75 -8.80
CA GLN A 503 27.57 -7.86 -7.33
C GLN A 503 27.91 -9.28 -6.86
N ARG A 504 27.52 -10.32 -7.62
CA ARG A 504 27.75 -11.73 -7.29
C ARG A 504 28.99 -12.31 -7.96
N GLN A 505 29.35 -11.77 -9.12
CA GLN A 505 30.52 -12.15 -9.90
C GLN A 505 31.10 -10.88 -10.54
N PRO A 506 31.93 -10.10 -9.82
CA PRO A 506 32.53 -8.89 -10.35
C PRO A 506 33.64 -9.24 -11.36
N ASP A 507 33.24 -9.34 -12.63
CA ASP A 507 34.14 -9.58 -13.76
C ASP A 507 33.89 -8.60 -14.91
N ILE A 508 34.78 -8.63 -15.90
CA ILE A 508 34.78 -7.71 -17.05
C ILE A 508 33.53 -7.84 -17.92
N TYR A 509 32.93 -9.04 -18.02
CA TYR A 509 31.69 -9.24 -18.77
C TYR A 509 30.52 -8.54 -18.06
N GLN A 510 30.39 -8.73 -16.74
CA GLN A 510 29.33 -8.10 -15.96
C GLN A 510 29.50 -6.58 -15.86
N HIS A 511 30.73 -6.09 -15.67
CA HIS A 511 31.00 -4.64 -15.67
C HIS A 511 30.66 -4.00 -17.02
N ARG A 512 31.02 -4.62 -18.15
CA ARG A 512 30.63 -4.14 -19.48
C ARG A 512 29.12 -4.18 -19.72
N ALA A 513 28.44 -5.24 -19.28
CA ALA A 513 26.98 -5.35 -19.37
C ALA A 513 26.28 -4.19 -18.62
N VAL A 514 26.69 -3.94 -17.37
CA VAL A 514 26.22 -2.77 -16.59
C VAL A 514 26.54 -1.46 -17.30
N ALA A 515 27.72 -1.31 -17.92
CA ALA A 515 28.13 -0.06 -18.56
C ALA A 515 27.22 0.32 -19.76
N TYR A 516 27.00 -0.61 -20.69
CA TYR A 516 26.07 -0.40 -21.81
C TYR A 516 24.62 -0.25 -21.32
N GLN A 517 24.18 -1.09 -20.39
CA GLN A 517 22.79 -1.09 -19.94
C GLN A 517 22.43 0.16 -19.11
N ALA A 518 23.39 0.75 -18.41
CA ALA A 518 23.24 2.01 -17.69
C ALA A 518 23.20 3.21 -18.65
N TYR A 519 24.04 3.23 -19.69
CA TYR A 519 23.96 4.24 -20.74
C TYR A 519 22.58 4.21 -21.45
N ALA A 520 22.05 3.02 -21.72
CA ALA A 520 20.74 2.84 -22.35
C ALA A 520 19.52 3.21 -21.47
N VAL A 521 19.73 3.64 -20.22
CA VAL A 521 18.70 4.25 -19.34
C VAL A 521 19.13 5.61 -18.78
N GLU A 522 20.12 6.24 -19.42
CA GLU A 522 20.66 7.55 -19.08
C GLU A 522 21.31 7.67 -17.67
N ASP A 523 21.58 6.54 -17.00
CA ASP A 523 22.41 6.50 -15.78
C ASP A 523 23.90 6.55 -16.16
N TYR A 524 24.31 7.70 -16.71
CA TYR A 524 25.68 7.95 -17.14
C TYR A 524 26.69 7.86 -15.97
N ALA A 525 26.25 8.07 -14.73
CA ALA A 525 27.08 7.96 -13.52
C ALA A 525 27.38 6.50 -13.15
N THR A 526 26.42 5.58 -13.28
CA THR A 526 26.68 4.14 -13.17
C THR A 526 27.46 3.64 -14.37
N ALA A 527 27.09 4.06 -15.60
CA ALA A 527 27.79 3.65 -16.81
C ALA A 527 29.28 3.99 -16.73
N MET A 528 29.63 5.21 -16.31
CA MET A 528 31.03 5.63 -16.21
C MET A 528 31.80 4.99 -15.04
N ARG A 529 31.14 4.63 -13.92
CA ARG A 529 31.75 3.79 -12.88
C ARG A 529 32.06 2.38 -13.40
N ALA A 530 31.14 1.81 -14.17
CA ALA A 530 31.29 0.48 -14.75
C ALA A 530 32.38 0.45 -15.83
N TRP A 531 32.45 1.46 -16.72
CA TRP A 531 33.56 1.63 -17.66
C TRP A 531 34.91 1.77 -16.96
N LYS A 532 35.00 2.59 -15.91
CA LYS A 532 36.22 2.73 -15.08
C LYS A 532 36.59 1.44 -14.30
N SER A 533 35.73 0.40 -14.31
CA SER A 533 36.03 -0.94 -13.77
C SER A 533 36.51 -1.95 -14.83
N VAL A 534 36.45 -1.62 -16.12
CA VAL A 534 36.99 -2.45 -17.19
C VAL A 534 38.43 -2.01 -17.51
N PRO A 535 39.45 -2.89 -17.45
CA PRO A 535 40.82 -2.54 -17.81
C PRO A 535 40.94 -2.17 -19.29
N VAL A 536 41.55 -1.03 -19.59
CA VAL A 536 41.68 -0.46 -20.95
C VAL A 536 42.26 -1.45 -21.98
N ALA A 537 43.21 -2.29 -21.56
CA ALA A 537 43.82 -3.33 -22.41
C ALA A 537 42.89 -4.52 -22.73
N GLN A 538 41.69 -4.58 -22.16
CA GLN A 538 40.63 -5.57 -22.45
C GLN A 538 39.35 -4.91 -22.98
N MET A 539 39.34 -3.58 -23.16
CA MET A 539 38.28 -2.86 -23.85
C MET A 539 38.47 -2.97 -25.37
N SER A 540 37.42 -3.40 -26.07
CA SER A 540 37.35 -3.27 -27.52
C SER A 540 37.32 -1.80 -27.95
N ASP A 541 37.48 -1.53 -29.24
CA ASP A 541 37.44 -0.15 -29.74
C ASP A 541 36.02 0.44 -29.66
N GLU A 542 34.99 -0.41 -29.76
CA GLU A 542 33.60 -0.06 -29.43
C GLU A 542 33.43 0.29 -27.95
N ASP A 543 34.06 -0.46 -27.03
CA ASP A 543 34.03 -0.18 -25.59
C ASP A 543 34.70 1.18 -25.27
N VAL A 544 35.84 1.50 -25.89
CA VAL A 544 36.54 2.80 -25.69
C VAL A 544 35.70 3.96 -26.21
N MET A 545 35.12 3.84 -27.41
CA MET A 545 34.26 4.88 -27.97
C MET A 545 32.94 5.03 -27.21
N ALA A 546 32.37 3.93 -26.69
CA ALA A 546 31.20 3.96 -25.81
C ALA A 546 31.52 4.63 -24.47
N ALA A 547 32.71 4.40 -23.89
CA ALA A 547 33.17 5.09 -22.68
C ALA A 547 33.39 6.60 -22.93
N ALA A 548 34.02 6.98 -24.05
CA ALA A 548 34.18 8.39 -24.44
C ALA A 548 32.83 9.11 -24.61
N ASN A 549 31.87 8.46 -25.28
CA ASN A 549 30.51 8.97 -25.48
C ASN A 549 29.72 9.03 -24.16
N THR A 550 29.88 8.05 -23.28
CA THR A 550 29.31 8.06 -21.92
C THR A 550 29.85 9.23 -21.09
N ALA A 551 31.15 9.51 -21.17
CA ALA A 551 31.77 10.63 -20.46
C ALA A 551 31.26 12.00 -20.99
N GLN A 552 31.08 12.13 -22.31
CA GLN A 552 30.46 13.31 -22.92
C GLN A 552 28.99 13.49 -22.48
N ALA A 553 28.22 12.41 -22.35
CA ALA A 553 26.84 12.48 -21.83
C ALA A 553 26.79 12.82 -20.33
N ALA A 554 27.74 12.30 -19.54
CA ALA A 554 27.90 12.60 -18.11
C ALA A 554 28.44 14.01 -17.82
N GLY A 555 28.92 14.75 -18.83
CA GLY A 555 29.63 16.03 -18.64
C GLY A 555 31.06 15.90 -18.08
N ASP A 556 31.59 14.68 -17.92
CA ASP A 556 32.97 14.40 -17.47
C ASP A 556 33.95 14.64 -18.62
N SER A 557 34.24 15.92 -18.90
CA SER A 557 35.13 16.35 -19.99
C SER A 557 36.55 15.79 -19.85
N VAL A 558 37.03 15.56 -18.63
CA VAL A 558 38.37 15.01 -18.35
C VAL A 558 38.43 13.53 -18.71
N ALA A 559 37.44 12.71 -18.29
CA ALA A 559 37.39 11.32 -18.71
C ALA A 559 37.12 11.19 -20.22
N ARG A 560 36.25 12.04 -20.78
CA ARG A 560 36.00 12.09 -22.23
C ARG A 560 37.30 12.30 -22.99
N ASP A 561 38.07 13.33 -22.66
CA ASP A 561 39.34 13.64 -23.33
C ASP A 561 40.35 12.50 -23.17
N SER A 562 40.44 11.89 -21.98
CA SER A 562 41.30 10.71 -21.76
C SER A 562 40.91 9.52 -22.64
N TRP A 563 39.61 9.29 -22.90
CA TRP A 563 39.15 8.23 -23.79
C TRP A 563 39.31 8.59 -25.28
N ILE A 564 39.17 9.86 -25.67
CA ILE A 564 39.48 10.36 -27.02
C ILE A 564 40.97 10.18 -27.33
N ASP A 565 41.85 10.55 -26.40
CA ASP A 565 43.30 10.43 -26.55
C ASP A 565 43.74 8.95 -26.60
N GLU A 566 43.06 8.04 -25.87
CA GLU A 566 43.22 6.59 -26.00
C GLU A 566 42.72 6.04 -27.34
N ALA A 567 41.55 6.47 -27.81
CA ALA A 567 41.02 6.10 -29.12
C ALA A 567 41.93 6.57 -30.27
N GLN A 568 42.58 7.74 -30.13
CA GLN A 568 43.55 8.23 -31.11
C GLN A 568 44.83 7.35 -31.16
N LYS A 569 45.34 6.89 -30.01
CA LYS A 569 46.46 5.91 -29.96
C LYS A 569 46.17 4.61 -30.71
N ARG A 570 44.88 4.28 -30.91
CA ARG A 570 44.40 3.11 -31.65
C ARG A 570 44.06 3.38 -33.11
N GLY A 571 44.19 4.63 -33.58
CA GLY A 571 43.90 5.01 -34.97
C GLY A 571 42.41 5.18 -35.30
N LEU A 572 41.57 5.48 -34.29
CA LEU A 572 40.12 5.68 -34.46
C LEU A 572 39.74 7.12 -34.84
N ASP A 573 40.74 8.00 -35.07
CA ASP A 573 40.62 9.44 -35.29
C ASP A 573 40.17 9.85 -36.72
N ASN A 574 39.83 8.85 -37.52
CA ASN A 574 39.12 8.99 -38.80
C ASN A 574 37.59 8.78 -38.68
N SER A 575 37.09 8.30 -37.53
CA SER A 575 35.67 7.98 -37.35
C SER A 575 34.83 9.23 -37.01
N GLU A 576 33.59 9.30 -37.52
CA GLU A 576 32.65 10.38 -37.16
C GLU A 576 32.46 10.47 -35.63
N SER A 577 32.41 9.33 -34.94
CA SER A 577 32.26 9.29 -33.48
C SER A 577 33.41 10.00 -32.77
N TRP A 578 34.65 9.76 -33.22
CA TRP A 578 35.82 10.42 -32.65
C TRP A 578 35.86 11.90 -33.03
N LEU A 579 35.62 12.23 -34.30
CA LEU A 579 35.65 13.61 -34.80
C LEU A 579 34.60 14.51 -34.13
N TRP A 580 33.39 14.00 -33.92
CA TRP A 580 32.36 14.71 -33.15
C TRP A 580 32.76 14.90 -31.67
N LEU A 581 33.29 13.86 -31.02
CA LEU A 581 33.78 13.96 -29.64
C LEU A 581 34.97 14.92 -29.50
N HIS A 582 35.88 14.93 -30.48
CA HIS A 582 37.01 15.85 -30.55
C HIS A 582 36.55 17.30 -30.78
N ALA A 583 35.55 17.54 -31.64
CA ALA A 583 34.93 18.86 -31.75
C ALA A 583 34.31 19.34 -30.43
N LYS A 584 33.70 18.45 -29.64
CA LYS A 584 33.19 18.77 -28.29
C LYS A 584 34.29 19.13 -27.29
N ARG A 585 35.57 18.81 -27.56
CA ARG A 585 36.74 19.30 -26.82
C ARG A 585 36.97 20.79 -27.05
N TYR A 586 36.76 21.26 -28.27
CA TYR A 586 37.10 22.62 -28.69
C TYR A 586 35.98 23.65 -28.52
N LEU A 587 34.69 23.27 -28.59
CA LEU A 587 33.56 24.21 -28.49
C LEU A 587 33.65 25.26 -27.36
N PRO A 588 34.14 24.96 -26.12
CA PRO A 588 34.21 25.95 -25.05
C PRO A 588 35.20 27.12 -25.26
N ALA A 589 36.13 27.02 -26.23
CA ALA A 589 37.22 28.01 -26.37
C ALA A 589 37.75 28.22 -27.80
N GLN A 590 37.58 27.26 -28.71
CA GLN A 590 38.20 27.23 -30.04
C GLN A 590 37.18 26.81 -31.12
N PRO A 591 36.16 27.65 -31.40
CA PRO A 591 35.05 27.32 -32.29
C PRO A 591 35.48 26.89 -33.70
N GLU A 592 36.53 27.49 -34.26
CA GLU A 592 36.99 27.16 -35.62
C GLU A 592 37.61 25.76 -35.72
N LEU A 593 38.25 25.25 -34.66
CA LEU A 593 38.73 23.86 -34.62
C LEU A 593 37.55 22.89 -34.49
N ALA A 594 36.56 23.22 -33.66
CA ALA A 594 35.32 22.45 -33.57
C ALA A 594 34.59 22.40 -34.93
N LEU A 595 34.56 23.52 -35.67
CA LEU A 595 33.97 23.57 -37.01
C LEU A 595 34.73 22.70 -38.02
N ALA A 596 36.06 22.71 -37.98
CA ALA A 596 36.89 21.88 -38.85
C ALA A 596 36.63 20.37 -38.62
N ASP A 597 36.59 19.93 -37.35
CA ASP A 597 36.32 18.53 -37.02
C ASP A 597 34.85 18.13 -37.27
N LEU A 598 33.88 19.04 -37.08
CA LEU A 598 32.48 18.78 -37.44
C LEU A 598 32.28 18.67 -38.96
N ASN A 599 33.02 19.43 -39.76
CA ASN A 599 33.02 19.26 -41.22
C ASN A 599 33.57 17.88 -41.60
N ARG A 600 34.74 17.50 -41.07
CA ARG A 600 35.34 16.17 -41.29
C ARG A 600 34.42 15.03 -40.82
N ALA A 601 33.73 15.22 -39.70
CA ALA A 601 32.75 14.26 -39.17
C ALA A 601 31.59 14.04 -40.16
N ILE A 602 31.04 15.13 -40.70
CA ILE A 602 29.93 15.11 -41.68
C ILE A 602 30.39 14.55 -43.04
N GLU A 603 31.65 14.78 -43.44
CA GLU A 603 32.28 14.18 -44.63
C GLU A 603 32.51 12.67 -44.47
N ALA A 604 32.90 12.21 -43.27
CA ALA A 604 33.04 10.79 -42.96
C ALA A 604 31.67 10.07 -42.85
N GLY A 605 30.64 10.78 -42.37
CA GLY A 605 29.25 10.34 -42.41
C GLY A 605 28.32 11.36 -41.72
N PRO A 606 27.27 11.88 -42.37
CA PRO A 606 26.39 12.85 -41.74
C PRO A 606 25.54 12.20 -40.64
N THR A 607 25.66 12.69 -39.40
CA THR A 607 24.85 12.27 -38.25
C THR A 607 24.09 13.45 -37.64
N VAL A 608 22.98 13.16 -36.95
CA VAL A 608 22.19 14.17 -36.24
C VAL A 608 23.02 14.92 -35.20
N ARG A 609 23.89 14.23 -34.45
CA ARG A 609 24.74 14.87 -33.44
C ARG A 609 25.80 15.81 -34.03
N ALA A 610 26.36 15.49 -35.20
CA ALA A 610 27.33 16.36 -35.87
C ALA A 610 26.64 17.58 -36.49
N LEU A 611 25.55 17.37 -37.22
CA LEU A 611 24.75 18.43 -37.85
C LEU A 611 24.16 19.40 -36.81
N THR A 612 23.55 18.91 -35.73
CA THR A 612 23.02 19.78 -34.66
C THR A 612 24.12 20.57 -33.95
N SER A 613 25.31 19.98 -33.76
CA SER A 613 26.45 20.67 -33.14
C SER A 613 27.00 21.78 -34.03
N ARG A 614 27.10 21.55 -35.35
CA ARG A 614 27.53 22.57 -36.31
C ARG A 614 26.47 23.68 -36.45
N ALA A 615 25.19 23.31 -36.45
CA ALA A 615 24.09 24.26 -36.44
C ALA A 615 24.05 25.17 -35.18
N SER A 616 24.39 24.66 -34.00
CA SER A 616 24.54 25.50 -32.80
C SER A 616 25.61 26.57 -33.01
N LEU A 617 26.79 26.15 -33.46
CA LEU A 617 27.89 27.06 -33.73
C LEU A 617 27.54 28.09 -34.82
N TYR A 618 26.83 27.68 -35.87
CA TYR A 618 26.32 28.61 -36.88
C TYR A 618 25.30 29.60 -36.29
N ARG A 619 24.42 29.21 -35.37
CA ARG A 619 23.53 30.16 -34.65
C ARG A 619 24.32 31.16 -33.81
N GLU A 620 25.37 30.71 -33.12
CA GLU A 620 26.27 31.56 -32.32
C GLU A 620 27.04 32.56 -33.22
N GLN A 621 27.53 32.10 -34.37
CA GLN A 621 28.10 32.93 -35.44
C GLN A 621 27.06 33.81 -36.18
N LYS A 622 25.77 33.78 -35.78
CA LYS A 622 24.61 34.45 -36.43
C LYS A 622 24.28 33.98 -37.86
N ARG A 623 24.94 32.91 -38.32
CA ARG A 623 24.78 32.20 -39.60
C ARG A 623 23.54 31.30 -39.59
N THR A 624 22.41 31.94 -39.30
CA THR A 624 21.13 31.27 -39.07
C THR A 624 20.60 30.49 -40.28
N PRO A 625 20.79 30.94 -41.55
CA PRO A 625 20.40 30.15 -42.72
C PRO A 625 21.12 28.80 -42.82
N GLU A 626 22.43 28.76 -42.58
CA GLU A 626 23.21 27.50 -42.59
C GLU A 626 22.81 26.58 -41.44
N ALA A 627 22.56 27.13 -40.25
CA ALA A 627 22.00 26.36 -39.14
C ALA A 627 20.64 25.71 -39.48
N ILE A 628 19.76 26.43 -40.17
CA ILE A 628 18.46 25.89 -40.63
C ILE A 628 18.66 24.78 -41.67
N ALA A 629 19.68 24.86 -42.51
CA ALA A 629 20.01 23.79 -43.48
C ALA A 629 20.50 22.51 -42.76
N ASP A 630 21.48 22.63 -41.87
CA ASP A 630 22.01 21.50 -41.09
C ASP A 630 20.92 20.82 -40.23
N LEU A 631 20.05 21.61 -39.58
CA LEU A 631 18.96 21.09 -38.76
C LEU A 631 17.87 20.40 -39.60
N ARG A 632 17.60 20.88 -40.83
CA ARG A 632 16.73 20.17 -41.77
C ARG A 632 17.36 18.87 -42.25
N GLN A 633 18.66 18.84 -42.52
CA GLN A 633 19.37 17.61 -42.89
C GLN A 633 19.37 16.59 -41.74
N ALA A 634 19.53 17.03 -40.49
CA ALA A 634 19.41 16.16 -39.32
C ALA A 634 18.00 15.53 -39.22
N LEU A 635 16.94 16.29 -39.49
CA LEU A 635 15.56 15.80 -39.53
C LEU A 635 15.22 14.97 -40.79
N LEU A 636 16.13 14.80 -41.75
CA LEU A 636 16.02 13.78 -42.79
C LEU A 636 16.62 12.43 -42.34
N ILE A 637 17.44 12.42 -41.29
CA ILE A 637 18.04 11.22 -40.70
C ILE A 637 17.14 10.71 -39.55
N GLU A 638 16.72 11.61 -38.65
CA GLU A 638 15.78 11.30 -37.55
C GLU A 638 14.60 12.29 -37.57
N PRO A 639 13.52 12.03 -38.32
CA PRO A 639 12.39 12.96 -38.49
C PRO A 639 11.70 13.39 -37.20
N ASP A 640 11.64 12.48 -36.22
CA ASP A 640 10.94 12.67 -34.94
C ASP A 640 11.88 13.10 -33.79
N ASN A 641 13.14 13.47 -34.09
CA ASN A 641 14.08 13.94 -33.06
C ASN A 641 13.65 15.31 -32.49
N ALA A 642 13.02 15.26 -31.32
CA ALA A 642 12.41 16.44 -30.68
C ALA A 642 13.40 17.57 -30.36
N ALA A 643 14.61 17.25 -29.91
CA ALA A 643 15.65 18.25 -29.65
C ALA A 643 16.09 18.97 -30.94
N THR A 644 16.10 18.27 -32.07
CA THR A 644 16.40 18.85 -33.39
C THR A 644 15.22 19.66 -33.93
N GLN A 645 13.97 19.23 -33.73
CA GLN A 645 12.77 20.03 -34.01
C GLN A 645 12.77 21.33 -33.19
N ALA A 646 13.14 21.28 -31.90
CA ALA A 646 13.27 22.43 -31.02
C ALA A 646 14.36 23.39 -31.54
N ALA A 647 15.57 22.89 -31.79
CA ALA A 647 16.68 23.68 -32.32
C ALA A 647 16.33 24.35 -33.66
N LEU A 648 15.60 23.66 -34.55
CA LEU A 648 15.08 24.22 -35.79
C LEU A 648 14.05 25.32 -35.51
N GLY A 649 13.13 25.10 -34.57
CA GLY A 649 12.16 26.09 -34.09
C GLY A 649 12.82 27.39 -33.62
N TYR A 650 13.85 27.30 -32.77
CA TYR A 650 14.63 28.45 -32.31
C TYR A 650 15.44 29.12 -33.44
N ALA A 651 15.98 28.36 -34.39
CA ALA A 651 16.69 28.93 -35.55
C ALA A 651 15.74 29.69 -36.48
N LEU A 652 14.55 29.14 -36.74
CA LEU A 652 13.50 29.79 -37.52
C LEU A 652 12.97 31.06 -36.84
N TRP A 653 12.86 31.06 -35.49
CA TRP A 653 12.53 32.26 -34.70
C TRP A 653 13.58 33.36 -34.89
N SER A 654 14.87 33.04 -34.72
CA SER A 654 15.98 33.98 -34.98
C SER A 654 15.98 34.53 -36.40
N ASN A 655 15.57 33.72 -37.39
CA ASN A 655 15.43 34.12 -38.79
C ASN A 655 14.08 34.80 -39.13
N ARG A 656 13.29 35.18 -38.11
CA ARG A 656 11.95 35.81 -38.21
C ARG A 656 10.88 34.97 -38.95
N GLN A 657 11.11 33.68 -39.16
CA GLN A 657 10.17 32.76 -39.82
C GLN A 657 9.14 32.20 -38.83
N TYR A 658 8.38 33.09 -38.18
CA TYR A 658 7.57 32.79 -36.99
C TYR A 658 6.55 31.67 -37.15
N ALA A 659 5.91 31.54 -38.33
CA ALA A 659 4.98 30.44 -38.60
C ALA A 659 5.69 29.07 -38.62
N LEU A 660 6.77 28.94 -39.41
CA LEU A 660 7.57 27.72 -39.47
C LEU A 660 8.25 27.40 -38.12
N SER A 661 8.62 28.44 -37.37
CA SER A 661 9.14 28.30 -36.01
C SER A 661 8.13 27.65 -35.07
N ARG A 662 6.91 28.19 -35.00
CA ARG A 662 5.79 27.59 -34.25
C ARG A 662 5.58 26.12 -34.67
N ASP A 663 5.49 25.85 -35.97
CA ASP A 663 5.20 24.50 -36.49
C ASP A 663 6.29 23.46 -36.16
N ALA A 664 7.53 23.89 -35.92
CA ALA A 664 8.63 23.04 -35.45
C ALA A 664 8.64 22.90 -33.91
N LEU A 665 8.39 23.99 -33.17
CA LEU A 665 8.28 23.97 -31.71
C LEU A 665 7.07 23.13 -31.23
N GLU A 666 5.94 23.19 -31.93
CA GLU A 666 4.76 22.33 -31.68
C GLU A 666 5.03 20.84 -31.93
N LYS A 667 6.03 20.49 -32.75
CA LYS A 667 6.48 19.09 -32.91
C LYS A 667 7.38 18.66 -31.75
N ALA A 668 8.30 19.51 -31.33
CA ALA A 668 9.15 19.24 -30.17
C ALA A 668 8.31 19.05 -28.89
N LEU A 669 7.35 19.96 -28.65
CA LEU A 669 6.47 19.94 -27.48
C LEU A 669 5.65 18.64 -27.39
N LYS A 670 5.36 17.94 -28.48
CA LYS A 670 4.64 16.65 -28.43
C LYS A 670 5.45 15.52 -27.78
N ALA A 671 6.77 15.61 -27.79
CA ALA A 671 7.66 14.66 -27.13
C ALA A 671 8.07 15.14 -25.72
N THR A 672 8.12 16.46 -25.50
CA THR A 672 8.41 17.09 -24.21
C THR A 672 7.32 18.10 -23.85
N PRO A 673 6.13 17.66 -23.39
CA PRO A 673 4.94 18.52 -23.19
C PRO A 673 5.14 19.66 -22.20
N ASP A 674 6.01 19.43 -21.21
CA ASP A 674 6.20 20.30 -20.04
C ASP A 674 7.54 21.08 -20.09
N ASP A 675 8.16 21.25 -21.28
CA ASP A 675 9.39 22.04 -21.45
C ASP A 675 9.11 23.56 -21.33
N PRO A 676 9.62 24.24 -20.28
CA PRO A 676 9.41 25.67 -20.07
C PRO A 676 9.83 26.56 -21.24
N GLN A 677 10.94 26.23 -21.91
CA GLN A 677 11.54 27.07 -22.94
C GLN A 677 10.75 26.94 -24.24
N LEU A 678 10.25 25.75 -24.57
CA LEU A 678 9.32 25.55 -25.68
C LEU A 678 7.99 26.30 -25.45
N ILE A 679 7.41 26.20 -24.25
CA ILE A 679 6.16 26.88 -23.90
C ILE A 679 6.33 28.41 -23.99
N ARG A 680 7.37 28.97 -23.37
CA ARG A 680 7.70 30.41 -23.45
C ARG A 680 7.96 30.85 -24.89
N GLN A 681 8.69 30.06 -25.68
CA GLN A 681 8.96 30.40 -27.08
C GLN A 681 7.70 30.32 -27.96
N LEU A 682 6.79 29.38 -27.70
CA LEU A 682 5.49 29.24 -28.38
C LEU A 682 4.50 30.37 -28.03
N MET A 683 4.54 30.88 -26.81
CA MET A 683 3.83 32.10 -26.40
C MET A 683 4.26 33.29 -27.29
N TYR A 684 5.56 33.58 -27.37
CA TYR A 684 6.11 34.66 -28.21
C TYR A 684 5.90 34.40 -29.72
N ALA A 685 5.94 33.14 -30.17
CA ALA A 685 5.65 32.79 -31.57
C ALA A 685 4.20 33.11 -31.94
N ASN A 686 3.25 32.72 -31.10
CA ASN A 686 1.82 33.00 -31.33
C ASN A 686 1.50 34.49 -31.15
N GLU A 687 2.17 35.20 -30.23
CA GLU A 687 2.07 36.65 -30.06
C GLU A 687 2.46 37.39 -31.34
N ARG A 688 3.63 37.09 -31.92
CA ARG A 688 4.10 37.69 -33.19
C ARG A 688 3.20 37.36 -34.39
N LEU A 689 2.52 36.22 -34.35
CA LEU A 689 1.51 35.84 -35.35
C LEU A 689 0.12 36.49 -35.10
N GLY A 690 -0.09 37.15 -33.96
CA GLY A 690 -1.37 37.75 -33.55
C GLY A 690 -2.42 36.72 -33.12
N ASN A 691 -2.00 35.51 -32.74
CA ASN A 691 -2.88 34.38 -32.41
C ASN A 691 -3.31 34.41 -30.93
N ILE A 692 -4.12 35.42 -30.58
CA ILE A 692 -4.54 35.75 -29.20
C ILE A 692 -4.88 34.52 -28.34
N PRO A 693 -5.73 33.56 -28.78
CA PRO A 693 -6.12 32.42 -27.93
C PRO A 693 -4.96 31.48 -27.59
N GLN A 694 -3.98 31.32 -28.50
CA GLN A 694 -2.79 30.50 -28.25
C GLN A 694 -1.75 31.25 -27.42
N THR A 695 -1.54 32.54 -27.64
CA THR A 695 -0.70 33.36 -26.74
C THR A 695 -1.25 33.30 -25.32
N GLN A 696 -2.57 33.43 -25.14
CA GLN A 696 -3.21 33.28 -23.84
C GLN A 696 -3.19 31.83 -23.30
N LEU A 697 -3.10 30.79 -24.14
CA LEU A 697 -2.92 29.42 -23.66
C LEU A 697 -1.51 29.22 -23.06
N TYR A 698 -0.47 29.50 -23.85
CA TYR A 698 0.91 29.33 -23.40
C TYR A 698 1.28 30.28 -22.26
N ALA A 699 0.80 31.53 -22.27
CA ALA A 699 1.01 32.47 -21.16
C ALA A 699 0.43 31.96 -19.82
N ARG A 700 -0.67 31.21 -19.83
CA ARG A 700 -1.21 30.57 -18.62
C ARG A 700 -0.29 29.47 -18.11
N GLN A 701 0.18 28.59 -19.00
CA GLN A 701 1.14 27.54 -18.64
C GLN A 701 2.43 28.11 -18.03
N VAL A 702 2.97 29.20 -18.58
CA VAL A 702 4.15 29.91 -18.01
C VAL A 702 3.88 30.48 -16.62
N VAL A 703 2.65 30.95 -16.36
CA VAL A 703 2.26 31.46 -15.03
C VAL A 703 2.06 30.32 -14.03
N ASP A 704 1.42 29.22 -14.45
CA ASP A 704 1.21 28.03 -13.63
C ASP A 704 2.55 27.35 -13.27
N GLU A 705 3.52 27.32 -14.19
CA GLU A 705 4.91 26.90 -13.95
C GLU A 705 5.59 27.77 -12.88
N LEU A 706 5.54 29.10 -13.03
CA LEU A 706 6.11 30.05 -12.08
C LEU A 706 5.40 30.05 -10.72
N ASP A 707 4.10 29.74 -10.67
CA ASP A 707 3.37 29.57 -9.40
C ASP A 707 3.72 28.25 -8.71
N ALA A 708 3.92 27.15 -9.46
CA ALA A 708 4.42 25.89 -8.90
C ALA A 708 5.86 26.01 -8.37
N GLU A 709 6.74 26.75 -9.05
CA GLU A 709 8.06 27.12 -8.51
C GLU A 709 7.94 27.90 -7.19
N ALA A 710 6.98 28.84 -7.11
CA ALA A 710 6.75 29.68 -5.94
C ALA A 710 6.27 28.92 -4.69
N GLU A 711 5.55 27.80 -4.85
CA GLU A 711 5.16 26.93 -3.74
C GLU A 711 6.36 26.19 -3.12
N VAL A 712 7.40 25.91 -3.91
CA VAL A 712 8.62 25.21 -3.45
C VAL A 712 9.66 26.18 -2.89
N ALA A 713 9.88 27.33 -3.56
CA ALA A 713 10.86 28.33 -3.14
C ALA A 713 10.44 29.76 -3.54
N PRO A 714 10.73 30.79 -2.73
CA PRO A 714 10.41 32.18 -3.09
C PRO A 714 11.09 32.60 -4.40
N LEU A 715 10.27 32.99 -5.39
CA LEU A 715 10.72 33.42 -6.71
C LEU A 715 11.79 34.51 -6.64
N THR A 716 12.80 34.43 -7.52
CA THR A 716 13.80 35.49 -7.67
C THR A 716 13.16 36.79 -8.19
N PRO A 717 13.82 37.95 -8.06
CA PRO A 717 13.33 39.19 -8.65
C PRO A 717 13.10 39.12 -10.16
N LYS A 718 13.86 38.26 -10.88
CA LYS A 718 13.66 38.01 -12.32
C LYS A 718 12.36 37.24 -12.56
N GLN A 719 12.14 36.11 -11.89
CA GLN A 719 10.90 35.34 -12.01
C GLN A 719 9.68 36.16 -11.60
N ASN A 720 9.76 36.99 -10.55
CA ASN A 720 8.67 37.90 -10.17
C ASN A 720 8.36 38.95 -11.25
N GLN A 721 9.39 39.44 -11.97
CA GLN A 721 9.18 40.36 -13.09
C GLN A 721 8.56 39.63 -14.27
N GLU A 722 9.13 38.51 -14.68
CA GLU A 722 8.65 37.69 -15.80
C GLU A 722 7.20 37.21 -15.57
N ARG A 723 6.85 36.80 -14.34
CA ARG A 723 5.47 36.46 -13.95
C ARG A 723 4.52 37.66 -14.11
N PHE A 724 4.94 38.87 -13.77
CA PHE A 724 4.13 40.07 -13.99
C PHE A 724 4.00 40.39 -15.48
N ASP A 725 5.11 40.38 -16.22
CA ASP A 725 5.16 40.72 -17.64
C ASP A 725 4.29 39.77 -18.47
N VAL A 726 4.33 38.45 -18.19
CA VAL A 726 3.49 37.43 -18.85
C VAL A 726 2.01 37.60 -18.47
N ARG A 727 1.70 37.89 -17.20
CA ARG A 727 0.32 38.16 -16.76
C ARG A 727 -0.24 39.47 -17.32
N ARG A 728 0.63 40.44 -17.62
CA ARG A 728 0.23 41.66 -18.34
C ARG A 728 0.05 41.40 -19.82
N LEU A 729 0.94 40.62 -20.47
CA LEU A 729 0.76 40.17 -21.86
C LEU A 729 -0.58 39.43 -22.04
N HIS A 730 -0.88 38.46 -21.18
CA HIS A 730 -2.15 37.71 -21.21
C HIS A 730 -3.39 38.61 -21.13
N GLU A 731 -3.32 39.67 -20.32
CA GLU A 731 -4.37 40.65 -20.11
C GLU A 731 -4.48 41.62 -21.30
N ASP A 732 -3.41 42.37 -21.62
CA ASP A 732 -3.38 43.39 -22.67
C ASP A 732 -3.66 42.83 -24.07
N ILE A 733 -3.25 41.59 -24.37
CA ILE A 733 -3.52 40.94 -25.67
C ILE A 733 -4.99 40.51 -25.80
N GLY A 734 -5.65 40.19 -24.68
CA GLY A 734 -7.08 39.92 -24.62
C GLY A 734 -7.94 41.19 -24.58
N ARG A 735 -7.41 42.28 -24.01
CA ARG A 735 -8.16 43.52 -23.80
C ARG A 735 -8.63 44.14 -25.12
N ARG A 736 -9.96 44.32 -25.24
CA ARG A 736 -10.62 44.97 -26.39
C ARG A 736 -11.27 46.29 -26.04
N TRP A 737 -11.87 46.40 -24.87
CA TRP A 737 -12.39 47.66 -24.35
C TRP A 737 -11.42 48.23 -23.30
N THR A 738 -11.35 49.56 -23.25
CA THR A 738 -10.73 50.34 -22.18
C THR A 738 -11.70 51.47 -21.82
N PHE A 739 -11.88 51.77 -20.54
CA PHE A 739 -12.67 52.91 -20.09
C PHE A 739 -11.82 53.81 -19.19
N ASN A 740 -11.78 55.10 -19.50
CA ASN A 740 -11.04 56.11 -18.74
C ASN A 740 -12.02 57.13 -18.15
N PHE A 741 -11.84 57.52 -16.88
CA PHE A 741 -12.50 58.69 -16.30
C PHE A 741 -11.45 59.56 -15.61
N ASP A 742 -11.27 60.78 -16.09
CA ASP A 742 -10.32 61.74 -15.55
C ASP A 742 -11.05 63.02 -15.16
N SER A 743 -10.78 63.55 -13.97
CA SER A 743 -11.31 64.84 -13.53
C SER A 743 -10.31 65.60 -12.66
N SER A 744 -10.26 66.92 -12.84
CA SER A 744 -9.57 67.87 -11.97
C SER A 744 -10.57 68.88 -11.44
N ILE A 745 -10.61 69.06 -10.12
CA ILE A 745 -11.62 69.86 -9.43
C ILE A 745 -10.92 70.97 -8.65
N GLY A 746 -11.08 72.21 -9.10
CA GLY A 746 -10.48 73.39 -8.48
C GLY A 746 -11.09 73.69 -7.11
N LEU A 747 -10.27 73.67 -6.06
CA LEU A 747 -10.70 73.83 -4.66
C LEU A 747 -10.83 75.29 -4.20
N ARG A 748 -10.31 76.25 -4.99
CA ARG A 748 -10.50 77.69 -4.74
C ARG A 748 -11.83 78.18 -5.30
N SER A 749 -12.41 79.21 -4.69
CA SER A 749 -13.72 79.80 -5.07
C SER A 749 -13.68 80.74 -6.29
N GLY A 750 -12.54 80.90 -6.96
CA GLY A 750 -12.41 81.70 -8.18
C GLY A 750 -13.15 81.09 -9.37
N ALA A 751 -13.52 81.92 -10.34
CA ALA A 751 -14.30 81.51 -11.53
C ALA A 751 -13.45 80.89 -12.66
N ARG A 752 -12.14 81.21 -12.72
CA ARG A 752 -11.17 80.72 -13.72
C ARG A 752 -9.87 80.34 -13.01
N SER A 753 -9.13 79.36 -13.53
CA SER A 753 -7.77 79.03 -13.10
C SER A 753 -6.74 79.34 -14.19
N ALA A 754 -5.72 80.13 -13.87
CA ALA A 754 -4.60 80.44 -14.77
C ALA A 754 -3.61 79.25 -14.97
N SER A 755 -3.98 78.04 -14.57
CA SER A 755 -3.13 76.85 -14.63
C SER A 755 -3.76 75.64 -15.33
N SER A 756 -5.04 75.70 -15.72
CA SER A 756 -5.74 74.58 -16.36
C SER A 756 -6.32 74.97 -17.72
N SER A 757 -5.51 74.74 -18.76
CA SER A 757 -5.83 74.92 -20.18
C SER A 757 -5.20 73.75 -20.96
N GLN A 758 -5.93 72.64 -21.13
CA GLN A 758 -5.44 71.41 -21.77
C GLN A 758 -5.86 71.28 -23.24
N VAL A 759 -5.04 70.59 -24.03
CA VAL A 759 -5.40 70.10 -25.37
C VAL A 759 -6.59 69.14 -25.27
N GLY A 760 -7.59 69.29 -26.14
CA GLY A 760 -8.81 68.47 -26.13
C GLY A 760 -9.82 68.77 -25.01
N GLY A 761 -9.69 69.92 -24.33
CA GLY A 761 -10.72 70.45 -23.41
C GLY A 761 -11.95 71.01 -24.15
N ALA A 762 -13.04 71.31 -23.43
CA ALA A 762 -14.32 71.68 -24.04
C ALA A 762 -14.41 73.14 -24.55
N ALA A 763 -13.61 74.04 -23.97
CA ALA A 763 -13.31 75.34 -24.55
C ALA A 763 -11.78 75.47 -24.78
N PRO A 764 -11.26 75.14 -25.98
CA PRO A 764 -9.84 75.22 -26.29
C PRO A 764 -9.25 76.61 -26.01
N GLY A 765 -8.07 76.66 -25.39
CA GLY A 765 -7.40 77.90 -24.99
C GLY A 765 -7.96 78.61 -23.75
N GLN A 766 -9.23 78.37 -23.40
CA GLN A 766 -9.86 78.99 -22.23
C GLN A 766 -9.37 78.40 -20.91
N SER A 767 -9.43 79.22 -19.86
CA SER A 767 -9.00 78.87 -18.50
C SER A 767 -10.20 78.53 -17.61
N TYR A 768 -10.55 77.25 -17.53
CA TYR A 768 -11.59 76.74 -16.63
C TYR A 768 -11.09 76.63 -15.17
N ARG A 769 -11.98 76.30 -14.23
CA ARG A 769 -11.69 75.96 -12.82
C ARG A 769 -11.58 74.45 -12.59
N SER A 770 -12.43 73.67 -13.26
CA SER A 770 -12.49 72.20 -13.15
C SER A 770 -12.77 71.57 -14.52
N TYR A 771 -12.29 70.35 -14.75
CA TYR A 771 -12.52 69.55 -15.95
C TYR A 771 -12.93 68.12 -15.59
N GLY A 772 -13.67 67.46 -16.48
CA GLY A 772 -13.99 66.04 -16.37
C GLY A 772 -14.20 65.41 -17.74
N GLN A 773 -13.71 64.19 -17.93
CA GLN A 773 -14.01 63.34 -19.09
C GLN A 773 -14.32 61.91 -18.66
N LEU A 774 -15.17 61.25 -19.44
CA LEU A 774 -15.45 59.82 -19.43
C LEU A 774 -15.28 59.30 -20.87
N GLU A 775 -14.29 58.45 -21.10
CA GLU A 775 -13.94 57.87 -22.40
C GLU A 775 -14.17 56.35 -22.41
N ALA A 776 -14.67 55.84 -23.53
CA ALA A 776 -14.73 54.42 -23.86
C ALA A 776 -13.99 54.19 -25.19
N GLU A 777 -12.97 53.34 -25.18
CA GLU A 777 -12.14 52.97 -26.35
C GLU A 777 -12.32 51.47 -26.68
N TYR A 778 -12.43 51.15 -27.96
CA TYR A 778 -12.48 49.78 -28.49
C TYR A 778 -11.37 49.52 -29.53
N ARG A 779 -10.48 48.57 -29.23
CA ARG A 779 -9.34 48.16 -30.08
C ARG A 779 -9.79 47.26 -31.24
N ILE A 780 -9.64 47.74 -32.48
CA ILE A 780 -10.08 47.11 -33.73
C ILE A 780 -8.94 46.30 -34.36
N GLY A 781 -9.28 45.24 -35.11
CA GLY A 781 -8.32 44.48 -35.90
C GLY A 781 -7.44 43.53 -35.08
N ARG A 782 -6.17 43.38 -35.48
CA ARG A 782 -5.20 42.50 -34.81
C ARG A 782 -4.55 43.28 -33.66
N ASN A 783 -4.71 42.80 -32.43
CA ASN A 783 -4.19 43.47 -31.22
C ASN A 783 -2.66 43.25 -31.08
N MET A 784 -1.87 43.75 -32.03
CA MET A 784 -0.46 43.41 -32.23
C MET A 784 0.48 44.33 -31.43
N LEU A 785 0.42 44.21 -30.11
CA LEU A 785 1.24 44.93 -29.13
C LEU A 785 2.71 45.13 -29.58
N VAL A 786 3.34 44.06 -30.07
CA VAL A 786 4.76 43.98 -30.44
C VAL A 786 5.13 44.44 -31.85
N ASN A 787 4.15 44.76 -32.69
CA ASN A 787 4.38 45.45 -33.96
C ASN A 787 4.04 46.94 -33.84
N GLY A 788 3.37 47.36 -32.76
CA GLY A 788 3.06 48.76 -32.48
C GLY A 788 1.84 49.32 -33.21
N ASP A 789 1.30 48.59 -34.17
CA ASP A 789 0.11 48.93 -34.93
C ASP A 789 -1.16 48.57 -34.13
N MET A 790 -1.76 49.57 -33.49
CA MET A 790 -3.01 49.46 -32.74
C MET A 790 -3.96 50.57 -33.18
N LEU A 791 -5.06 50.18 -33.82
CA LEU A 791 -6.16 51.04 -34.22
C LEU A 791 -7.34 50.86 -33.26
N SER A 792 -7.97 51.95 -32.85
CA SER A 792 -9.18 51.93 -32.03
C SER A 792 -10.19 52.99 -32.45
N VAL A 793 -11.47 52.70 -32.20
CA VAL A 793 -12.54 53.71 -32.14
C VAL A 793 -12.71 54.10 -30.69
N TYR A 794 -12.91 55.37 -30.40
CA TYR A 794 -13.24 55.84 -29.06
C TYR A 794 -14.35 56.89 -29.08
N SER A 795 -15.05 56.99 -27.96
CA SER A 795 -16.02 58.04 -27.69
C SER A 795 -15.82 58.57 -26.29
N ARG A 796 -15.84 59.89 -26.11
CA ARG A 796 -15.69 60.54 -24.80
C ARG A 796 -16.73 61.62 -24.57
N LEU A 797 -17.34 61.60 -23.39
CA LEU A 797 -18.15 62.69 -22.86
C LEU A 797 -17.24 63.56 -21.99
N PHE A 798 -17.18 64.86 -22.23
CA PHE A 798 -16.32 65.75 -21.45
C PHE A 798 -16.97 67.12 -21.20
N ALA A 799 -16.53 67.79 -20.15
CA ALA A 799 -17.08 69.06 -19.69
C ALA A 799 -16.03 69.82 -18.86
N ASP A 800 -16.23 71.13 -18.72
CA ASP A 800 -15.45 71.96 -17.80
C ASP A 800 -16.37 72.91 -17.00
N THR A 801 -15.86 74.04 -16.51
CA THR A 801 -16.68 75.05 -15.80
C THR A 801 -16.90 76.33 -16.61
N GLY A 802 -16.18 76.50 -17.73
CA GLY A 802 -15.94 77.78 -18.35
C GLY A 802 -15.62 78.87 -17.32
N ASP A 803 -16.25 80.03 -17.51
CA ASP A 803 -16.19 81.21 -16.65
C ASP A 803 -17.06 81.12 -15.39
N SER A 804 -17.65 79.96 -15.08
CA SER A 804 -18.57 79.83 -13.94
C SER A 804 -17.86 79.43 -12.65
N GLY A 805 -18.27 80.04 -11.53
CA GLY A 805 -17.81 79.67 -10.19
C GLY A 805 -18.28 78.29 -9.69
N VAL A 806 -18.84 77.45 -10.55
CA VAL A 806 -19.32 76.09 -10.20
C VAL A 806 -18.12 75.17 -9.95
N MET A 807 -18.18 74.33 -8.92
CA MET A 807 -17.08 73.44 -8.55
C MET A 807 -16.97 72.22 -9.47
N LEU A 808 -18.09 71.67 -9.93
CA LEU A 808 -18.13 70.47 -10.77
C LEU A 808 -18.02 70.83 -12.27
N PRO A 809 -17.32 70.00 -13.08
CA PRO A 809 -17.26 70.15 -14.53
C PRO A 809 -18.60 69.74 -15.16
N VAL A 810 -19.52 70.70 -15.27
CA VAL A 810 -20.89 70.52 -15.81
C VAL A 810 -21.31 71.65 -16.76
N LYS A 811 -20.35 72.47 -17.20
CA LYS A 811 -20.50 73.46 -18.27
C LYS A 811 -19.76 72.98 -19.50
N ASN A 812 -20.11 73.56 -20.64
CA ASN A 812 -19.53 73.22 -21.94
C ASN A 812 -19.58 71.69 -22.19
N PRO A 813 -20.74 71.01 -22.00
CA PRO A 813 -20.80 69.56 -22.15
C PRO A 813 -20.61 69.19 -23.62
N MET A 814 -19.73 68.22 -23.88
CA MET A 814 -19.35 67.78 -25.23
C MET A 814 -19.33 66.26 -25.35
N LEU A 815 -19.59 65.79 -26.57
CA LEU A 815 -19.39 64.42 -27.01
C LEU A 815 -18.34 64.41 -28.13
N GLY A 816 -17.17 63.82 -27.86
CA GLY A 816 -16.16 63.50 -28.86
C GLY A 816 -16.33 62.06 -29.35
N THR A 817 -16.23 61.84 -30.67
CA THR A 817 -16.19 60.50 -31.27
C THR A 817 -15.08 60.44 -32.31
N GLY A 818 -14.20 59.44 -32.25
CA GLY A 818 -13.00 59.46 -33.08
C GLY A 818 -12.33 58.10 -33.32
N LEU A 819 -11.32 58.16 -34.20
CA LEU A 819 -10.35 57.10 -34.44
C LEU A 819 -9.03 57.47 -33.77
N ARG A 820 -8.36 56.49 -33.17
CA ARG A 820 -7.04 56.60 -32.51
C ARG A 820 -6.13 55.52 -33.05
N TRP A 821 -4.92 55.89 -33.46
CA TRP A 821 -3.93 54.99 -34.05
C TRP A 821 -2.58 55.17 -33.38
N LYS A 822 -2.07 54.09 -32.76
CA LYS A 822 -0.67 53.92 -32.40
C LYS A 822 0.03 53.22 -33.57
N PRO A 823 1.12 53.77 -34.13
CA PRO A 823 1.85 53.16 -35.25
C PRO A 823 3.23 52.60 -34.88
N LEU A 824 3.72 52.80 -33.65
CA LEU A 824 5.07 52.45 -33.21
C LEU A 824 5.02 51.56 -31.97
N HIS A 825 5.91 50.58 -31.86
CA HIS A 825 5.93 49.66 -30.71
C HIS A 825 6.56 50.34 -29.48
N ASP A 826 7.83 50.71 -29.61
CA ASP A 826 8.71 51.18 -28.53
C ASP A 826 8.35 52.58 -27.99
N TYR A 827 7.48 53.30 -28.70
CA TYR A 827 7.06 54.66 -28.40
C TYR A 827 5.53 54.74 -28.26
N THR A 828 5.05 55.34 -27.17
CA THR A 828 3.63 55.62 -26.98
C THR A 828 3.26 56.91 -27.71
N LEU A 829 3.23 56.84 -29.05
CA LEU A 829 2.79 57.88 -29.97
C LEU A 829 1.40 57.51 -30.51
N PHE A 830 0.44 58.42 -30.41
CA PHE A 830 -0.90 58.28 -30.97
C PHE A 830 -1.20 59.43 -31.93
N PHE A 831 -1.79 59.11 -33.07
CA PHE A 831 -2.53 60.04 -33.93
C PHE A 831 -4.03 59.79 -33.75
N ALA A 832 -4.82 60.86 -33.70
CA ALA A 832 -6.27 60.74 -33.59
C ALA A 832 -7.01 61.77 -34.44
N VAL A 833 -8.20 61.38 -34.89
CA VAL A 833 -9.18 62.25 -35.56
C VAL A 833 -10.48 62.11 -34.77
N GLU A 834 -10.96 63.22 -34.21
CA GLU A 834 -12.13 63.27 -33.32
C GLU A 834 -13.12 64.32 -33.82
N GLU A 835 -14.36 63.92 -34.10
CA GLU A 835 -15.46 64.86 -34.30
C GLU A 835 -16.07 65.19 -32.92
N GLN A 836 -16.17 66.47 -32.60
CA GLN A 836 -16.64 66.98 -31.31
C GLN A 836 -17.98 67.68 -31.48
N PHE A 837 -18.97 67.28 -30.68
CA PHE A 837 -20.32 67.83 -30.68
C PHE A 837 -20.61 68.54 -29.35
N ALA A 838 -21.06 69.80 -29.44
CA ALA A 838 -21.60 70.51 -28.28
C ALA A 838 -22.97 69.93 -27.89
N LEU A 839 -23.15 69.65 -26.59
CA LEU A 839 -24.40 69.11 -26.02
C LEU A 839 -25.28 70.20 -25.38
N ASP A 840 -24.82 71.46 -25.34
CA ASP A 840 -25.65 72.63 -25.13
C ASP A 840 -25.62 73.57 -26.36
N HIS A 841 -26.41 74.65 -26.33
CA HIS A 841 -26.51 75.62 -27.44
C HIS A 841 -25.97 77.02 -27.04
N HIS A 842 -25.12 77.08 -26.01
CA HIS A 842 -24.79 78.33 -25.33
C HIS A 842 -23.30 78.52 -25.03
N HIS A 843 -22.50 77.45 -24.92
CA HIS A 843 -21.11 77.56 -24.48
C HIS A 843 -20.11 76.59 -25.16
N GLY A 844 -20.58 75.53 -25.84
CA GLY A 844 -19.71 74.63 -26.60
C GLY A 844 -19.76 74.87 -28.11
N GLU A 845 -18.66 74.61 -28.81
CA GLU A 845 -18.57 74.67 -30.29
C GLU A 845 -18.28 73.29 -30.90
N THR A 846 -18.77 73.03 -32.12
CA THR A 846 -18.70 71.70 -32.76
C THR A 846 -17.63 71.68 -33.86
N ASP A 847 -16.48 71.06 -33.60
CA ASP A 847 -15.31 71.02 -34.51
C ASP A 847 -14.76 69.59 -34.72
N THR A 848 -14.02 69.40 -35.81
CA THR A 848 -13.19 68.23 -36.08
C THR A 848 -11.77 68.51 -35.58
N MET A 849 -11.31 67.74 -34.58
CA MET A 849 -9.96 67.84 -34.02
C MET A 849 -9.03 66.80 -34.64
N LEU A 850 -7.89 67.25 -35.17
CA LEU A 850 -6.74 66.42 -35.53
C LEU A 850 -5.71 66.50 -34.40
N ARG A 851 -5.38 65.38 -33.76
CA ARG A 851 -4.52 65.35 -32.55
C ARG A 851 -3.33 64.39 -32.73
N ALA A 852 -2.18 64.80 -32.21
CA ALA A 852 -0.98 63.97 -32.08
C ALA A 852 -0.46 64.07 -30.64
N SER A 853 -0.45 62.95 -29.91
CA SER A 853 -0.02 62.89 -28.50
C SER A 853 1.04 61.82 -28.30
N ALA A 854 2.06 62.08 -27.50
CA ALA A 854 3.17 61.18 -27.26
C ALA A 854 3.58 61.16 -25.78
N SER A 855 3.88 59.98 -25.24
CA SER A 855 4.48 59.79 -23.92
C SER A 855 5.86 59.13 -24.04
N PHE A 856 6.85 59.78 -23.45
CA PHE A 856 8.25 59.34 -23.41
C PHE A 856 8.71 59.15 -21.96
N LEU A 857 9.82 58.42 -21.77
CA LEU A 857 10.43 58.06 -20.48
C LEU A 857 9.60 57.11 -19.59
N ASN A 858 8.29 57.03 -19.81
CA ASN A 858 7.33 56.21 -19.04
C ASN A 858 7.33 54.72 -19.46
N ASN A 859 8.50 54.07 -19.47
CA ASN A 859 8.61 52.65 -19.86
C ASN A 859 9.65 51.88 -19.02
N GLY A 860 9.54 50.55 -19.06
CA GLY A 860 10.42 49.63 -18.34
C GLY A 860 10.57 50.02 -16.86
N ARG A 861 11.81 50.25 -16.41
CA ARG A 861 12.11 50.59 -15.00
C ARG A 861 11.58 51.94 -14.51
N PHE A 862 11.00 52.77 -15.39
CA PHE A 862 10.50 54.11 -15.08
C PHE A 862 9.00 54.28 -15.37
N SER A 863 8.27 53.17 -15.52
CA SER A 863 6.82 53.22 -15.78
C SER A 863 6.02 53.60 -14.53
N ASP A 864 4.89 54.29 -14.70
CA ASP A 864 3.89 54.52 -13.63
C ASP A 864 2.93 53.33 -13.41
N GLU A 865 3.14 52.23 -14.13
CA GLU A 865 2.50 50.93 -13.92
C GLU A 865 3.03 50.16 -12.70
N TRP A 866 2.31 49.13 -12.27
CA TRP A 866 2.68 48.36 -11.08
C TRP A 866 3.97 47.55 -11.25
N HIS A 867 5.02 47.88 -10.47
CA HIS A 867 6.23 47.04 -10.41
C HIS A 867 6.07 45.93 -9.36
N PRO A 868 6.25 44.64 -9.69
CA PRO A 868 6.12 43.54 -8.71
C PRO A 868 7.20 43.61 -7.62
N ASN A 869 8.44 43.91 -8.03
CA ASN A 869 9.62 43.93 -7.18
C ASN A 869 9.71 45.16 -6.24
N GLY A 870 10.47 45.04 -5.16
CA GLY A 870 10.85 46.15 -4.27
C GLY A 870 9.72 46.79 -3.45
N ARG A 871 10.08 47.76 -2.60
CA ARG A 871 9.13 48.54 -1.76
C ARG A 871 8.54 49.77 -2.47
N GLY A 872 9.05 50.12 -3.64
CA GLY A 872 8.65 51.28 -4.42
C GLY A 872 9.56 51.48 -5.62
N TRP A 873 9.19 52.39 -6.51
CA TRP A 873 9.93 52.68 -7.75
C TRP A 873 9.78 54.16 -8.15
N PHE A 874 10.73 54.66 -8.97
CA PHE A 874 10.60 55.98 -9.60
C PHE A 874 9.86 55.84 -10.93
N ALA A 875 8.92 56.73 -11.19
CA ALA A 875 8.28 56.88 -12.50
C ALA A 875 8.61 58.26 -13.11
N GLN A 876 8.72 58.31 -14.43
CA GLN A 876 8.98 59.55 -15.19
C GLN A 876 8.14 59.56 -16.46
N ASN A 877 7.52 60.69 -16.78
CA ASN A 877 6.75 60.86 -18.01
C ASN A 877 7.00 62.24 -18.60
N LEU A 878 7.45 62.28 -19.85
CA LEU A 878 7.36 63.46 -20.71
C LEU A 878 6.19 63.26 -21.66
N TYR A 879 5.07 63.92 -21.36
CA TYR A 879 3.87 63.92 -22.18
C TYR A 879 3.86 65.15 -23.09
N LEU A 880 3.78 64.93 -24.40
CA LEU A 880 3.61 65.95 -25.42
C LEU A 880 2.25 65.76 -26.10
N ASP A 881 1.54 66.83 -26.38
CA ASP A 881 0.23 66.82 -27.02
C ASP A 881 0.10 68.03 -27.94
N ALA A 882 -0.48 67.83 -29.13
CA ALA A 882 -0.73 68.89 -30.09
C ALA A 882 -2.02 68.60 -30.85
N ALA A 883 -2.85 69.62 -31.04
CA ALA A 883 -4.09 69.53 -31.81
C ALA A 883 -4.30 70.73 -32.72
N GLN A 884 -4.88 70.46 -33.90
CA GLN A 884 -5.49 71.43 -34.80
C GLN A 884 -7.00 71.20 -34.79
N TYR A 885 -7.76 72.26 -34.51
CA TYR A 885 -9.20 72.33 -34.70
C TYR A 885 -9.45 72.90 -36.10
N VAL A 886 -10.25 72.21 -36.91
CA VAL A 886 -10.26 72.38 -38.37
C VAL A 886 -11.24 73.45 -38.85
N ARG A 887 -12.36 73.66 -38.14
CA ARG A 887 -13.39 74.66 -38.49
C ARG A 887 -13.06 76.03 -37.90
N GLN A 888 -12.49 76.07 -36.71
CA GLN A 888 -12.04 77.31 -36.07
C GLN A 888 -10.66 77.80 -36.57
N ASP A 889 -9.87 76.93 -37.21
CA ASP A 889 -8.43 77.12 -37.51
C ASP A 889 -7.56 77.41 -36.27
N ASN A 890 -7.90 76.77 -35.16
CA ASN A 890 -7.23 76.97 -33.87
C ASN A 890 -6.21 75.86 -33.57
N GLN A 891 -5.08 76.23 -32.97
CA GLN A 891 -3.99 75.31 -32.60
C GLN A 891 -3.79 75.29 -31.09
N ALA A 892 -3.64 74.10 -30.50
CA ALA A 892 -3.37 73.90 -29.08
C ALA A 892 -2.21 72.93 -28.87
N TRP A 893 -1.36 73.15 -27.87
CA TRP A 893 -0.31 72.21 -27.49
C TRP A 893 -0.01 72.21 -25.98
N THR A 894 0.43 71.06 -25.48
CA THR A 894 0.86 70.84 -24.10
C THR A 894 2.17 70.06 -24.09
N ALA A 895 3.08 70.46 -23.21
CA ALA A 895 4.22 69.64 -22.79
C ALA A 895 4.21 69.56 -21.25
N ASP A 896 4.03 68.37 -20.69
CA ASP A 896 4.10 68.10 -19.25
C ASP A 896 5.24 67.13 -18.96
N TYR A 897 6.19 67.53 -18.10
CA TYR A 897 7.21 66.64 -17.57
C TYR A 897 6.96 66.37 -16.08
N ARG A 898 6.68 65.12 -15.74
CA ARG A 898 6.41 64.64 -14.38
C ARG A 898 7.46 63.63 -13.94
N ALA A 899 7.88 63.75 -12.68
CA ALA A 899 8.67 62.74 -11.98
C ALA A 899 8.01 62.42 -10.63
N SER A 900 7.94 61.14 -10.28
CA SER A 900 7.27 60.67 -9.06
C SER A 900 7.96 59.46 -8.43
N TRP A 901 7.64 59.19 -7.15
CA TRP A 901 8.06 57.99 -6.42
C TRP A 901 6.85 57.22 -5.94
N HIS A 902 6.64 56.01 -6.45
CA HIS A 902 5.54 55.13 -6.09
C HIS A 902 5.91 54.32 -4.84
N GLN A 903 5.52 54.78 -3.65
CA GLN A 903 5.75 54.06 -2.39
C GLN A 903 4.64 53.03 -2.14
N LYS A 904 4.94 51.72 -2.16
CA LYS A 904 3.96 50.69 -1.78
C LYS A 904 3.55 50.84 -0.32
N VAL A 905 2.24 50.84 -0.06
CA VAL A 905 1.64 50.92 1.29
C VAL A 905 0.71 49.74 1.60
N ALA A 906 0.18 49.07 0.58
CA ALA A 906 -0.54 47.78 0.69
C ALA A 906 -0.25 46.91 -0.54
N ARG A 907 -0.77 45.67 -0.57
CA ARG A 907 -0.57 44.70 -1.68
C ARG A 907 -0.88 45.29 -3.07
N ASN A 908 -1.87 46.17 -3.15
CA ASN A 908 -2.40 46.75 -4.39
C ASN A 908 -2.49 48.28 -4.34
N GLN A 909 -1.68 48.95 -3.50
CA GLN A 909 -1.76 50.40 -3.31
C GLN A 909 -0.40 51.07 -3.16
N THR A 910 -0.26 52.25 -3.75
CA THR A 910 0.88 53.15 -3.50
C THR A 910 0.43 54.55 -3.10
N ILE A 911 1.29 55.23 -2.35
CA ILE A 911 1.29 56.70 -2.25
C ILE A 911 2.38 57.22 -3.18
N GLU A 912 2.01 58.14 -4.06
CA GLU A 912 2.84 58.72 -5.09
C GLU A 912 2.97 60.24 -4.86
N PRO A 913 3.97 60.71 -4.09
CA PRO A 913 4.45 62.07 -4.20
C PRO A 913 5.06 62.32 -5.60
N TYR A 914 4.71 63.45 -6.21
CA TYR A 914 5.20 63.85 -7.53
C TYR A 914 5.42 65.36 -7.64
N ALA A 915 6.27 65.72 -8.58
CA ALA A 915 6.42 67.09 -9.08
C ALA A 915 6.32 67.07 -10.60
N HIS A 916 5.77 68.13 -11.19
CA HIS A 916 5.72 68.30 -12.63
C HIS A 916 5.89 69.75 -13.06
N VAL A 917 6.32 69.95 -14.30
CA VAL A 917 6.41 71.26 -14.96
C VAL A 917 5.69 71.15 -16.31
N GLN A 918 4.71 72.02 -16.51
CA GLN A 918 3.83 72.00 -17.67
C GLN A 918 3.89 73.34 -18.42
N ALA A 919 3.99 73.28 -19.74
CA ALA A 919 3.84 74.40 -20.65
C ALA A 919 2.67 74.12 -21.60
N ASN A 920 1.68 75.01 -21.60
CA ASN A 920 0.54 74.98 -22.51
C ASN A 920 0.63 76.18 -23.46
N GLY A 921 0.22 76.00 -24.70
CA GLY A 921 0.07 77.08 -25.67
C GLY A 921 -1.18 76.89 -26.51
N TYR A 922 -1.70 78.02 -26.97
CA TYR A 922 -2.91 78.10 -27.78
C TYR A 922 -2.77 79.23 -28.78
N ARG A 923 -3.37 79.06 -29.97
CA ARG A 923 -3.33 80.06 -31.03
C ARG A 923 -4.68 80.14 -31.73
N ASP A 924 -5.34 81.27 -31.53
CA ASP A 924 -6.46 81.79 -32.30
C ASP A 924 -6.07 83.22 -32.70
N LYS A 925 -5.49 83.36 -33.90
CA LYS A 925 -4.91 84.60 -34.46
C LYS A 925 -3.71 85.13 -33.65
N GLU A 926 -3.89 85.44 -32.37
CA GLU A 926 -2.83 85.67 -31.37
C GLU A 926 -2.36 84.35 -30.72
N THR A 927 -1.20 84.37 -30.06
CA THR A 927 -0.66 83.22 -29.31
C THR A 927 -0.76 83.46 -27.80
N GLN A 928 -1.58 82.67 -27.12
CA GLN A 928 -1.61 82.59 -25.66
C GLN A 928 -0.68 81.45 -25.20
N ALA A 929 0.00 81.62 -24.06
CA ALA A 929 0.85 80.56 -23.51
C ALA A 929 1.04 80.67 -21.99
N ASN A 930 0.88 79.55 -21.31
CA ASN A 930 0.96 79.42 -19.86
C ASN A 930 2.06 78.43 -19.47
N GLN A 931 2.87 78.78 -18.47
CA GLN A 931 3.90 77.91 -17.89
C GLN A 931 3.66 77.80 -16.39
N LEU A 932 3.60 76.58 -15.87
CA LEU A 932 3.29 76.26 -14.48
C LEU A 932 4.17 75.13 -13.95
N GLY A 933 4.27 75.05 -12.63
CA GLY A 933 4.82 73.90 -11.92
C GLY A 933 3.85 73.46 -10.84
N GLY A 934 3.69 72.15 -10.70
CA GLY A 934 2.84 71.55 -9.68
C GLY A 934 3.60 70.55 -8.81
N ILE A 935 3.17 70.45 -7.56
CA ILE A 935 3.57 69.39 -6.62
C ILE A 935 2.30 68.74 -6.08
N GLY A 936 2.31 67.42 -5.90
CA GLY A 936 1.13 66.71 -5.45
C GLY A 936 1.43 65.36 -4.82
N VAL A 937 0.38 64.76 -4.28
CA VAL A 937 0.39 63.39 -3.77
C VAL A 937 -0.85 62.68 -4.31
N ARG A 938 -0.65 61.52 -4.94
CA ARG A 938 -1.72 60.60 -5.35
C ARG A 938 -1.73 59.37 -4.45
N TRP A 939 -2.93 58.88 -4.15
CA TRP A 939 -3.15 57.53 -3.68
C TRP A 939 -3.61 56.70 -4.88
N ASN A 940 -2.79 55.73 -5.27
CA ASN A 940 -3.08 54.82 -6.37
C ASN A 940 -3.55 53.47 -5.82
N ILE A 941 -4.63 52.93 -6.39
CA ILE A 941 -5.28 51.69 -6.02
C ILE A 941 -5.45 50.84 -7.29
N TRP A 942 -4.82 49.67 -7.33
CA TRP A 942 -4.95 48.73 -8.43
C TRP A 942 -6.00 47.66 -8.10
N THR A 943 -6.83 47.27 -9.08
CA THR A 943 -7.87 46.23 -8.90
C THR A 943 -7.99 45.35 -10.15
N GLY A 944 -8.71 44.23 -10.04
CA GLY A 944 -8.94 43.30 -11.16
C GLY A 944 -7.87 42.23 -11.40
N GLU A 945 -6.85 42.11 -10.53
CA GLU A 945 -5.89 41.00 -10.59
C GLU A 945 -6.59 39.64 -10.51
N SER A 946 -6.21 38.70 -11.39
CA SER A 946 -6.58 37.29 -11.34
C SER A 946 -5.31 36.42 -11.36
N GLN A 947 -5.41 35.10 -11.31
CA GLN A 947 -4.25 34.21 -11.48
C GLN A 947 -3.44 34.58 -12.73
N TYR A 948 -4.12 34.79 -13.86
CA TYR A 948 -3.51 34.98 -15.17
C TYR A 948 -3.41 36.43 -15.65
N ASN A 949 -4.16 37.36 -15.04
CA ASN A 949 -4.11 38.78 -15.40
C ASN A 949 -3.34 39.58 -14.35
N ALA A 950 -2.38 40.39 -14.81
CA ALA A 950 -1.85 41.52 -14.03
C ALA A 950 -2.95 42.59 -13.89
N TRP A 951 -2.79 43.55 -12.97
CA TRP A 951 -3.80 44.57 -12.66
C TRP A 951 -4.33 45.31 -13.91
N PRO A 952 -5.56 45.03 -14.39
CA PRO A 952 -6.12 45.75 -15.54
C PRO A 952 -6.55 47.17 -15.16
N HIS A 953 -7.00 47.39 -13.91
CA HIS A 953 -7.65 48.63 -13.49
C HIS A 953 -6.81 49.41 -12.46
N LYS A 954 -6.81 50.74 -12.58
CA LYS A 954 -6.06 51.67 -11.72
C LYS A 954 -6.92 52.88 -11.37
N VAL A 955 -7.11 53.14 -10.07
CA VAL A 955 -7.78 54.33 -9.54
C VAL A 955 -6.75 55.22 -8.85
N SER A 956 -6.72 56.50 -9.21
CA SER A 956 -5.80 57.51 -8.69
C SER A 956 -6.60 58.65 -8.05
N LEU A 957 -6.45 58.87 -6.75
CA LEU A 957 -7.04 60.00 -6.02
C LEU A 957 -5.93 60.94 -5.58
N GLY A 958 -5.89 62.16 -6.11
CA GLY A 958 -4.79 63.10 -5.92
C GLY A 958 -5.19 64.43 -5.27
N LEU A 959 -4.24 65.02 -4.55
CA LEU A 959 -4.24 66.43 -4.18
C LEU A 959 -2.99 67.08 -4.78
N GLU A 960 -3.21 68.15 -5.54
CA GLU A 960 -2.17 68.84 -6.30
C GLU A 960 -2.21 70.35 -6.05
N TYR A 961 -1.06 70.96 -5.83
CA TYR A 961 -0.87 72.40 -5.75
C TYR A 961 -0.07 72.86 -6.97
N GLN A 962 -0.70 73.69 -7.81
CA GLN A 962 -0.10 74.27 -9.02
C GLN A 962 0.21 75.75 -8.82
N ARG A 963 1.30 76.23 -9.41
CA ARG A 963 1.65 77.64 -9.51
C ARG A 963 2.00 78.04 -10.94
N THR A 964 1.29 79.03 -11.47
CA THR A 964 1.57 79.61 -12.79
C THR A 964 2.73 80.61 -12.67
N PHE A 965 3.84 80.31 -13.35
CA PHE A 965 5.03 81.15 -13.41
C PHE A 965 4.87 82.28 -14.44
N LYS A 966 4.33 81.93 -15.62
CA LYS A 966 4.13 82.83 -16.76
C LYS A 966 2.76 82.57 -17.38
N ALA A 967 2.04 83.63 -17.72
CA ALA A 967 0.85 83.59 -18.57
C ALA A 967 0.96 84.73 -19.57
N ILE A 968 0.54 84.51 -20.82
CA ILE A 968 0.54 85.50 -21.90
C ILE A 968 -0.91 85.72 -22.33
N ASN A 969 -1.34 86.98 -22.38
CA ASN A 969 -2.65 87.46 -22.83
C ASN A 969 -3.86 86.84 -22.09
N GLN A 970 -3.73 86.56 -20.79
CA GLN A 970 -4.86 86.19 -19.92
C GLN A 970 -5.19 87.28 -18.89
N GLU A 971 -6.49 87.55 -18.71
CA GLU A 971 -6.99 88.50 -17.71
C GLU A 971 -7.08 87.88 -16.30
N GLY A 972 -6.43 88.52 -15.32
CA GLY A 972 -6.89 88.53 -13.92
C GLY A 972 -6.96 87.22 -13.12
N GLY A 973 -6.36 86.11 -13.57
CA GLY A 973 -6.43 84.81 -12.88
C GLY A 973 -5.55 84.66 -11.63
N ASP A 974 -6.01 83.87 -10.65
CA ASP A 974 -5.21 83.51 -9.47
C ASP A 974 -4.06 82.55 -9.87
N ARG A 975 -2.83 82.93 -9.51
CA ARG A 975 -1.60 82.22 -9.93
C ARG A 975 -1.28 80.98 -9.12
N ASN A 976 -2.00 80.69 -8.04
CA ASN A 976 -1.76 79.52 -7.20
C ASN A 976 -3.08 78.78 -7.02
N ASN A 977 -3.14 77.52 -7.43
CA ASN A 977 -4.38 76.75 -7.42
C ASN A 977 -4.16 75.41 -6.73
N ALA A 978 -5.22 74.91 -6.09
CA ALA A 978 -5.25 73.60 -5.46
C ALA A 978 -6.35 72.78 -6.12
N PHE A 979 -6.02 71.57 -6.54
CA PHE A 979 -6.92 70.65 -7.23
C PHE A 979 -7.05 69.36 -6.45
N PHE A 980 -8.27 68.84 -6.39
CA PHE A 980 -8.50 67.42 -6.18
C PHE A 980 -8.57 66.75 -7.56
N THR A 981 -7.82 65.67 -7.77
CA THR A 981 -7.78 64.94 -9.03
C THR A 981 -8.28 63.52 -8.85
N VAL A 982 -9.03 63.04 -9.84
CA VAL A 982 -9.53 61.66 -9.93
C VAL A 982 -9.12 61.13 -11.29
N GLY A 983 -8.43 60.00 -11.31
CA GLY A 983 -8.19 59.20 -12.52
C GLY A 983 -8.71 57.79 -12.29
N VAL A 984 -9.37 57.20 -13.27
CA VAL A 984 -9.85 55.81 -13.26
C VAL A 984 -9.57 55.21 -14.63
N HIS A 985 -8.82 54.11 -14.64
CA HIS A 985 -8.61 53.26 -15.80
C HIS A 985 -9.28 51.90 -15.50
N TRP A 986 -10.12 51.42 -16.41
CA TRP A 986 -10.85 50.16 -16.31
C TRP A 986 -10.69 49.32 -17.58
#